data_AF-A0A059L0J9-F1
#
_entry.id   AF-A0A059L0J9-F1
#
_cell.length_a   1.000
_cell.length_b   1.000
_cell.length_c   1.000
_cell.angle_alpha   90.00
_cell.angle_beta   90.00
_cell.angle_gamma   90.00
#
_symmetry.space_group_name_H-M   'P 1'
#
loop_
_entity.id
_entity.type
_entity.pdbx_description
1 polymer ?
#
loop_
_entity_poly.entity_id
_entity_poly.type
_entity_poly.pdbx_seq_one_letter_code
_entity_poly.pdbx_strand_id
1 'polypeptide(L)'
;MNRGPATWKYWRNDQGDITEQIDPDGNSTHYSYDRQGRLLEIRHPDGSRHQLGWNNLGQLLEEQLPDGGQRKYRYDALGRQITRQDESGAITQYQWDAANRLAQITLPGGATRAFTYNAYGKVTAERDELGRVTRFEYADNLHLVSRRINPDGSQLRYRYDNSRLLLSEIENERGEHYHLDYYPNGLIQQETGFDGRRTAYEYDLNGQLLKKTEFGDDGSELVTEYQRDTAGRLLVKTLADGEKIHYSYDALGRLVNVDDGHWPLAYEYDLQDRLTTENQGWGTLRYEYDNLGQLSHCRLPDGSKLDYRHQPGGRLSSIDLNGSRLTTHQFNCGREQQRQQGLLLSQYQYDEQGRLQAHTVSQQKRNLFQRRYAYDANGNLAGIDDSRKGNRSYHYDPLDRLINVRGTTPESFAHDPAGNLLGQGDQPTANLANVKGNRLLMQGDRHYDYDAHGNLIRERRGAGQKLVTEYRYDCQHRLIRVSLPGGSIASYQYDAFGRRIAKTVDGQTTEFLWQGERLIAESGDNRYRSYIYEPGSFRPLAMLDGEGPLKATPFYYQLDHLGTPQELTDYSGEIMWSAKYRAYGNLATLDVAEIDNPLRFQGQYFDAETGLHYNRHRYYNPGTGRFLTPDPIKLAGGLNSYQYVPNPTGWVDPLGLSSKLANCPKVKSIDPNEVRFSQTTVSYNKIDNNGNSYNYDDLVSSMRAKGWQGDPIDVVRMPDGQLTSMDNTRVRAAREAGIKVEARERGYNDLVTDSEQQRFAVKGKKPDSWGEAIELRVGKQSPKRFGKETPYGSHEPPKLSGKE
;
A
#
# COMPACT_ATOMS: atom_id res chain seq x y z
N MET A 1 16.53 -29.10 5.19
CA MET A 1 17.22 -27.79 5.16
C MET A 1 17.16 -27.26 6.56
N ASN A 2 18.25 -26.70 7.07
CA ASN A 2 18.27 -26.16 8.43
C ASN A 2 18.62 -24.68 8.37
N ARG A 3 17.95 -23.87 9.19
CA ARG A 3 18.27 -22.46 9.44
C ARG A 3 18.23 -22.25 10.95
N GLY A 4 19.41 -22.12 11.56
CA GLY A 4 19.52 -22.19 13.02
C GLY A 4 18.86 -23.48 13.56
N PRO A 5 17.94 -23.39 14.54
CA PRO A 5 17.22 -24.55 15.06
C PRO A 5 16.09 -25.07 14.16
N ALA A 6 15.63 -24.28 13.18
CA ALA A 6 14.50 -24.63 12.32
C ALA A 6 14.89 -25.66 11.25
N THR A 7 14.05 -26.67 11.03
CA THR A 7 14.31 -27.78 10.09
C THR A 7 13.12 -28.00 9.16
N TRP A 8 13.35 -27.84 7.85
CA TRP A 8 12.39 -28.19 6.80
C TRP A 8 12.76 -29.52 6.14
N LYS A 9 11.78 -30.41 5.95
CA LYS A 9 11.95 -31.69 5.24
C LYS A 9 11.20 -31.66 3.91
N TYR A 10 11.77 -32.32 2.90
CA TYR A 10 11.20 -32.33 1.55
C TYR A 10 11.37 -33.71 0.92
N TRP A 11 10.28 -34.28 0.45
CA TRP A 11 10.28 -35.47 -0.41
C TRP A 11 10.14 -35.06 -1.86
N ARG A 12 10.77 -35.82 -2.75
CA ARG A 12 10.73 -35.55 -4.18
C ARG A 12 10.39 -36.79 -4.97
N ASN A 13 9.74 -36.61 -6.11
CA ASN A 13 9.58 -37.65 -7.12
C ASN A 13 10.90 -37.87 -7.89
N ASP A 14 10.91 -38.84 -8.81
CA ASP A 14 12.07 -39.16 -9.65
C ASP A 14 12.50 -38.01 -10.58
N GLN A 15 11.59 -37.06 -10.84
CA GLN A 15 11.83 -35.87 -11.67
C GLN A 15 12.44 -34.70 -10.86
N GLY A 16 12.48 -34.82 -9.52
CA GLY A 16 13.04 -33.82 -8.62
C GLY A 16 12.03 -32.77 -8.10
N ASP A 17 10.75 -32.91 -8.41
CA ASP A 17 9.66 -32.05 -7.91
C ASP A 17 9.33 -32.41 -6.46
N ILE A 18 8.93 -31.44 -5.62
CA ILE A 18 8.46 -31.75 -4.25
C ILE A 18 7.20 -32.55 -4.34
N THR A 19 7.08 -33.62 -3.58
CA THR A 19 5.77 -34.28 -3.36
C THR A 19 5.23 -34.02 -1.96
N GLU A 20 6.11 -33.74 -1.01
CA GLU A 20 5.76 -33.34 0.37
C GLU A 20 6.80 -32.36 0.94
N GLN A 21 6.33 -31.31 1.61
CA GLN A 21 7.11 -30.36 2.39
C GLN A 21 6.62 -30.39 3.84
N ILE A 22 7.53 -30.54 4.79
CA ILE A 22 7.23 -30.41 6.22
C ILE A 22 7.98 -29.20 6.78
N ASP A 23 7.26 -28.29 7.40
CA ASP A 23 7.77 -27.08 8.04
C ASP A 23 8.44 -27.38 9.41
N PRO A 24 9.10 -26.39 10.05
CA PRO A 24 9.72 -26.57 11.37
C PRO A 24 8.75 -26.93 12.50
N ASP A 25 7.46 -26.60 12.36
CA ASP A 25 6.42 -26.92 13.34
C ASP A 25 5.82 -28.32 13.12
N GLY A 26 6.22 -29.00 12.03
CA GLY A 26 5.77 -30.35 11.69
C GLY A 26 4.54 -30.40 10.78
N ASN A 27 4.09 -29.26 10.25
CA ASN A 27 2.96 -29.20 9.33
C ASN A 27 3.38 -29.68 7.94
N SER A 28 2.56 -30.54 7.31
CA SER A 28 2.86 -31.16 6.03
C SER A 28 1.98 -30.63 4.89
N THR A 29 2.61 -30.17 3.81
CA THR A 29 1.98 -29.76 2.56
C THR A 29 2.34 -30.73 1.45
N HIS A 30 1.34 -31.27 0.75
CA HIS A 30 1.53 -32.25 -0.30
C HIS A 30 1.30 -31.66 -1.68
N TYR A 31 2.00 -32.19 -2.67
CA TYR A 31 1.97 -31.73 -4.06
C TYR A 31 1.82 -32.90 -5.01
N SER A 32 0.97 -32.73 -6.03
CA SER A 32 0.82 -33.70 -7.11
C SER A 32 1.03 -33.06 -8.47
N TYR A 33 1.53 -33.85 -9.42
CA TYR A 33 1.91 -33.39 -10.76
C TYR A 33 1.38 -34.34 -11.80
N ASP A 34 1.19 -33.83 -13.02
CA ASP A 34 0.96 -34.68 -14.17
C ASP A 34 2.25 -35.27 -14.74
N ARG A 35 2.13 -36.05 -15.82
CA ARG A 35 3.27 -36.70 -16.49
C ARG A 35 4.23 -35.70 -17.14
N GLN A 36 3.80 -34.46 -17.37
CA GLN A 36 4.61 -33.38 -17.93
C GLN A 36 5.27 -32.52 -16.83
N GLY A 37 5.10 -32.85 -15.54
CA GLY A 37 5.68 -32.11 -14.42
C GLY A 37 4.91 -30.84 -14.08
N ARG A 38 3.66 -30.68 -14.53
CA ARG A 38 2.82 -29.53 -14.19
C ARG A 38 2.05 -29.83 -12.92
N LEU A 39 1.91 -28.85 -12.02
CA LEU A 39 1.24 -29.08 -10.74
C LEU A 39 -0.27 -29.29 -10.95
N LEU A 40 -0.83 -30.32 -10.33
CA LEU A 40 -2.26 -30.62 -10.34
C LEU A 40 -2.95 -30.25 -9.02
N GLU A 41 -2.33 -30.53 -7.88
CA GLU A 41 -2.92 -30.26 -6.56
C GLU A 41 -1.85 -29.81 -5.56
N ILE A 42 -2.18 -28.82 -4.73
CA ILE A 42 -1.57 -28.55 -3.42
C ILE A 42 -2.58 -28.96 -2.36
N ARG A 43 -2.16 -29.77 -1.38
CA ARG A 43 -2.95 -30.08 -0.20
C ARG A 43 -2.26 -29.52 1.02
N HIS A 44 -2.94 -28.59 1.71
CA HIS A 44 -2.41 -27.87 2.85
C HIS A 44 -2.58 -28.67 4.15
N PRO A 45 -1.86 -28.30 5.23
CA PRO A 45 -1.93 -28.96 6.54
C PRO A 45 -3.33 -29.03 7.18
N ASP A 46 -4.22 -28.09 6.84
CA ASP A 46 -5.61 -28.05 7.30
C ASP A 46 -6.55 -28.94 6.47
N GLY A 47 -6.03 -29.63 5.45
CA GLY A 47 -6.77 -30.49 4.53
C GLY A 47 -7.38 -29.78 3.33
N SER A 48 -7.30 -28.45 3.25
CA SER A 48 -7.75 -27.67 2.09
C SER A 48 -6.89 -27.95 0.86
N ARG A 49 -7.45 -27.71 -0.32
CA ARG A 49 -6.86 -28.12 -1.60
C ARG A 49 -6.90 -26.99 -2.61
N HIS A 50 -5.77 -26.77 -3.25
CA HIS A 50 -5.66 -25.98 -4.45
C HIS A 50 -5.53 -26.92 -5.65
N GLN A 51 -6.41 -26.85 -6.64
CA GLN A 51 -6.34 -27.69 -7.84
C GLN A 51 -6.16 -26.85 -9.11
N LEU A 52 -5.32 -27.32 -10.03
CA LEU A 52 -4.99 -26.64 -11.28
C LEU A 52 -5.24 -27.54 -12.50
N GLY A 53 -5.96 -27.03 -13.48
CA GLY A 53 -6.26 -27.71 -14.74
C GLY A 53 -5.53 -27.07 -15.92
N TRP A 54 -4.84 -27.88 -16.73
CA TRP A 54 -3.99 -27.41 -17.84
C TRP A 54 -4.47 -27.97 -19.18
N ASN A 55 -4.29 -27.20 -20.27
CA ASN A 55 -4.43 -27.74 -21.61
C ASN A 55 -3.14 -28.45 -22.08
N ASN A 56 -3.16 -29.09 -23.26
CA ASN A 56 -1.98 -29.79 -23.80
C ASN A 56 -0.78 -28.88 -24.14
N LEU A 57 -0.99 -27.56 -24.23
CA LEU A 57 0.06 -26.56 -24.47
C LEU A 57 0.69 -26.04 -23.18
N GLY A 58 0.26 -26.54 -22.00
CA GLY A 58 0.79 -26.07 -20.71
C GLY A 58 0.18 -24.77 -20.20
N GLN A 59 -0.96 -24.36 -20.75
CA GLN A 59 -1.68 -23.16 -20.31
C GLN A 59 -2.73 -23.53 -19.27
N LEU A 60 -2.83 -22.73 -18.22
CA LEU A 60 -3.80 -22.91 -17.13
C LEU A 60 -5.21 -22.61 -17.65
N LEU A 61 -6.13 -23.56 -17.58
CA LEU A 61 -7.54 -23.44 -17.97
C LEU A 61 -8.44 -23.12 -16.78
N GLU A 62 -8.17 -23.73 -15.63
CA GLU A 62 -8.98 -23.59 -14.42
C GLU A 62 -8.12 -23.72 -13.16
N GLU A 63 -8.55 -23.02 -12.12
CA GLU A 63 -7.94 -23.03 -10.79
C GLU A 63 -9.06 -23.14 -9.76
N GLN A 64 -9.03 -24.16 -8.90
CA GLN A 64 -9.86 -24.24 -7.71
C GLN A 64 -9.01 -23.88 -6.50
N LEU A 65 -9.37 -22.81 -5.80
CA LEU A 65 -8.64 -22.27 -4.66
C LEU A 65 -8.93 -23.06 -3.38
N PRO A 66 -8.05 -22.96 -2.36
CA PRO A 66 -8.25 -23.59 -1.06
C PRO A 66 -9.57 -23.23 -0.36
N ASP A 67 -10.11 -22.03 -0.61
CA ASP A 67 -11.39 -21.56 -0.07
C ASP A 67 -12.62 -22.04 -0.87
N GLY A 68 -12.40 -22.84 -1.93
CA GLY A 68 -13.41 -23.37 -2.82
C GLY A 68 -13.74 -22.50 -4.04
N GLY A 69 -13.18 -21.27 -4.13
CA GLY A 69 -13.36 -20.38 -5.29
C GLY A 69 -12.82 -20.99 -6.58
N GLN A 70 -13.39 -20.62 -7.73
CA GLN A 70 -12.97 -21.13 -9.04
C GLN A 70 -12.64 -20.01 -10.01
N ARG A 71 -11.48 -20.08 -10.67
CA ARG A 71 -11.10 -19.17 -11.76
C ARG A 71 -10.98 -19.95 -13.06
N LYS A 72 -11.28 -19.29 -14.18
CA LYS A 72 -11.16 -19.89 -15.52
C LYS A 72 -10.48 -18.97 -16.51
N TYR A 73 -9.76 -19.56 -17.45
CA TYR A 73 -8.96 -18.85 -18.44
C TYR A 73 -9.20 -19.45 -19.81
N ARG A 74 -9.19 -18.61 -20.84
CA ARG A 74 -9.21 -19.07 -22.23
C ARG A 74 -8.18 -18.31 -23.04
N TYR A 75 -7.63 -19.00 -24.02
CA TYR A 75 -6.60 -18.50 -24.91
C TYR A 75 -7.03 -18.66 -26.37
N ASP A 76 -6.49 -17.82 -27.24
CA ASP A 76 -6.58 -18.02 -28.68
C ASP A 76 -5.51 -19.00 -29.20
N ALA A 77 -5.52 -19.24 -30.51
CA ALA A 77 -4.58 -20.17 -31.17
C ALA A 77 -3.11 -19.69 -31.11
N LEU A 78 -2.87 -18.41 -30.85
CA LEU A 78 -1.53 -17.84 -30.65
C LEU A 78 -1.12 -17.87 -29.18
N GLY A 79 -1.94 -18.49 -28.32
CA GLY A 79 -1.71 -18.66 -26.90
C GLY A 79 -1.98 -17.44 -26.04
N ARG A 80 -2.56 -16.37 -26.58
CA ARG A 80 -2.89 -15.17 -25.81
C ARG A 80 -4.18 -15.34 -25.05
N GLN A 81 -4.23 -14.85 -23.82
CA GLN A 81 -5.47 -14.86 -23.03
C GLN A 81 -6.53 -13.98 -23.69
N ILE A 82 -7.73 -14.53 -23.91
CA ILE A 82 -8.89 -13.83 -24.49
C ILE A 82 -10.00 -13.62 -23.47
N THR A 83 -10.08 -14.47 -22.44
CA THR A 83 -11.02 -14.29 -21.33
C THR A 83 -10.39 -14.72 -20.01
N ARG A 84 -10.74 -14.01 -18.94
CA ARG A 84 -10.50 -14.42 -17.56
C ARG A 84 -11.81 -14.35 -16.79
N GLN A 85 -12.18 -15.44 -16.13
CA GLN A 85 -13.28 -15.51 -15.19
C GLN A 85 -12.71 -15.54 -13.77
N ASP A 86 -13.18 -14.62 -12.92
CA ASP A 86 -12.84 -14.59 -11.50
C ASP A 86 -13.73 -15.55 -10.67
N GLU A 87 -13.44 -15.65 -9.38
CA GLU A 87 -14.13 -16.51 -8.43
C GLU A 87 -15.62 -16.19 -8.29
N SER A 88 -16.02 -14.93 -8.50
CA SER A 88 -17.42 -14.51 -8.48
C SER A 88 -18.16 -14.87 -9.77
N GLY A 89 -17.44 -15.37 -10.77
CA GLY A 89 -17.95 -15.71 -12.09
C GLY A 89 -17.86 -14.55 -13.09
N ALA A 90 -17.30 -13.41 -12.70
CA ALA A 90 -17.21 -12.22 -13.54
C ALA A 90 -16.16 -12.38 -14.63
N ILE A 91 -16.48 -11.99 -15.85
CA ILE A 91 -15.64 -12.24 -17.03
C ILE A 91 -15.03 -10.94 -17.54
N THR A 92 -13.70 -10.88 -17.58
CA THR A 92 -12.95 -9.86 -18.32
C THR A 92 -12.51 -10.44 -19.66
N GLN A 93 -12.70 -9.68 -20.74
CA GLN A 93 -12.31 -10.08 -22.09
C GLN A 93 -11.14 -9.23 -22.59
N TYR A 94 -10.26 -9.84 -23.36
CA TYR A 94 -9.06 -9.22 -23.92
C TYR A 94 -9.08 -9.36 -25.43
N GLN A 95 -8.83 -8.25 -26.14
CA GLN A 95 -8.73 -8.21 -27.58
C GLN A 95 -7.34 -7.76 -27.98
N TRP A 96 -6.77 -8.42 -28.98
CA TRP A 96 -5.41 -8.21 -29.43
C TRP A 96 -5.43 -7.73 -30.87
N ASP A 97 -4.52 -6.81 -31.20
CA ASP A 97 -4.34 -6.39 -32.59
C ASP A 97 -3.56 -7.42 -33.41
N ALA A 98 -3.46 -7.17 -34.72
CA ALA A 98 -2.72 -8.03 -35.66
C ALA A 98 -1.22 -8.11 -35.36
N ALA A 99 -0.67 -7.20 -34.53
CA ALA A 99 0.72 -7.15 -34.12
C ALA A 99 0.95 -7.76 -32.72
N ASN A 100 -0.02 -8.52 -32.20
CA ASN A 100 0.08 -9.21 -30.91
C ASN A 100 0.10 -8.29 -29.68
N ARG A 101 -0.48 -7.09 -29.77
CA ARG A 101 -0.55 -6.11 -28.67
C ARG A 101 -1.97 -5.98 -28.16
N LEU A 102 -2.14 -5.70 -26.87
CA LEU A 102 -3.46 -5.56 -26.24
C LEU A 102 -4.17 -4.31 -26.81
N ALA A 103 -5.24 -4.51 -27.58
CA ALA A 103 -5.99 -3.42 -28.19
C ALA A 103 -7.12 -2.93 -27.29
N GLN A 104 -7.81 -3.86 -26.60
CA GLN A 104 -8.96 -3.54 -25.77
C GLN A 104 -9.13 -4.54 -24.62
N ILE A 105 -9.57 -4.03 -23.47
CA ILE A 105 -10.09 -4.79 -22.33
C ILE A 105 -11.58 -4.48 -22.22
N THR A 106 -12.42 -5.50 -22.11
CA THR A 106 -13.84 -5.35 -21.75
C THR A 106 -14.04 -5.89 -20.34
N LEU A 107 -14.46 -5.03 -19.42
CA LEU A 107 -14.76 -5.36 -18.03
C LEU A 107 -16.09 -6.15 -17.95
N PRO A 108 -16.36 -6.86 -16.83
CA PRO A 108 -17.59 -7.63 -16.66
C PRO A 108 -18.89 -6.86 -16.98
N GLY A 109 -18.96 -5.59 -16.57
CA GLY A 109 -20.09 -4.71 -16.87
C GLY A 109 -20.16 -4.14 -18.30
N GLY A 110 -19.34 -4.63 -19.23
CA GLY A 110 -19.32 -4.22 -20.64
C GLY A 110 -18.54 -2.93 -20.95
N ALA A 111 -18.13 -2.17 -19.93
CA ALA A 111 -17.27 -1.02 -20.09
C ALA A 111 -15.90 -1.42 -20.67
N THR A 112 -15.30 -0.55 -21.50
CA THR A 112 -14.10 -0.89 -22.26
C THR A 112 -12.96 0.08 -22.04
N ARG A 113 -11.74 -0.44 -21.91
CA ARG A 113 -10.50 0.32 -21.99
C ARG A 113 -9.73 -0.06 -23.25
N ALA A 114 -9.22 0.90 -24.00
CA ALA A 114 -8.55 0.65 -25.27
C ALA A 114 -7.20 1.36 -25.39
N PHE A 115 -6.30 0.77 -26.17
CA PHE A 115 -4.94 1.24 -26.36
C PHE A 115 -4.62 1.41 -27.84
N THR A 116 -3.90 2.48 -28.17
CA THR A 116 -3.33 2.70 -29.51
C THR A 116 -1.83 2.75 -29.41
N TYR A 117 -1.15 2.39 -30.50
CA TYR A 117 0.30 2.23 -30.49
C TYR A 117 0.97 2.88 -31.69
N ASN A 118 2.22 3.34 -31.50
CA ASN A 118 3.07 3.71 -32.63
C ASN A 118 3.65 2.47 -33.34
N ALA A 119 4.43 2.69 -34.41
CA ALA A 119 5.11 1.63 -35.17
C ALA A 119 6.06 0.79 -34.31
N TYR A 120 6.63 1.40 -33.28
CA TYR A 120 7.44 0.74 -32.28
C TYR A 120 6.61 0.15 -31.13
N GLY A 121 5.32 -0.15 -31.32
CA GLY A 121 4.47 -0.77 -30.29
C GLY A 121 4.47 -0.12 -28.91
N LYS A 122 4.72 1.18 -28.85
CA LYS A 122 4.52 2.03 -27.68
C LYS A 122 3.10 2.52 -27.60
N VAL A 123 2.52 2.54 -26.40
CA VAL A 123 1.19 3.14 -26.19
C VAL A 123 1.26 4.63 -26.47
N THR A 124 0.52 5.10 -27.47
CA THR A 124 0.39 6.53 -27.83
C THR A 124 -0.89 7.15 -27.29
N ALA A 125 -1.90 6.34 -27.01
CA ALA A 125 -3.09 6.78 -26.31
C ALA A 125 -3.76 5.63 -25.57
N GLU A 126 -4.29 5.94 -24.40
CA GLU A 126 -5.21 5.11 -23.62
C GLU A 126 -6.58 5.80 -23.62
N ARG A 127 -7.61 5.05 -23.98
CA ARG A 127 -9.01 5.46 -23.84
C ARG A 127 -9.62 4.68 -22.69
N ASP A 128 -10.09 5.38 -21.66
CA ASP A 128 -10.70 4.76 -20.49
C ASP A 128 -12.16 4.36 -20.72
N GLU A 129 -12.79 3.84 -19.69
CA GLU A 129 -14.15 3.32 -19.67
C GLU A 129 -15.24 4.40 -19.89
N LEU A 130 -14.90 5.68 -19.72
CA LEU A 130 -15.77 6.82 -20.04
C LEU A 130 -15.50 7.38 -21.45
N GLY A 131 -14.53 6.83 -22.17
CA GLY A 131 -14.13 7.33 -23.50
C GLY A 131 -13.15 8.50 -23.45
N ARG A 132 -12.65 8.89 -22.27
CA ARG A 132 -11.65 9.95 -22.12
C ARG A 132 -10.29 9.43 -22.58
N VAL A 133 -9.47 10.31 -23.17
CA VAL A 133 -8.22 9.92 -23.82
C VAL A 133 -7.02 10.59 -23.16
N THR A 134 -6.11 9.77 -22.64
CA THR A 134 -4.76 10.21 -22.25
C THR A 134 -3.81 9.89 -23.41
N ARG A 135 -2.96 10.85 -23.80
CA ARG A 135 -1.99 10.67 -24.90
C ARG A 135 -0.57 10.71 -24.40
N PHE A 136 0.30 9.95 -25.06
CA PHE A 136 1.71 9.88 -24.74
C PHE A 136 2.54 10.20 -25.99
N GLU A 137 3.43 11.17 -25.84
CA GLU A 137 4.47 11.48 -26.82
C GLU A 137 5.80 10.93 -26.29
N TYR A 138 6.67 10.51 -27.21
CA TYR A 138 7.95 9.91 -26.88
C TYR A 138 9.08 10.81 -27.39
N ALA A 139 10.17 10.87 -26.64
CA ALA A 139 11.38 11.53 -27.10
C ALA A 139 11.92 10.79 -28.34
N ASP A 140 12.29 11.56 -29.36
CA ASP A 140 12.76 11.04 -30.64
C ASP A 140 13.92 10.07 -30.44
N ASN A 141 13.78 8.87 -31.01
CA ASN A 141 14.77 7.78 -30.94
C ASN A 141 15.12 7.24 -29.55
N LEU A 142 14.48 7.72 -28.47
CA LEU A 142 14.74 7.25 -27.11
C LEU A 142 13.65 6.30 -26.60
N HIS A 143 12.46 6.33 -27.19
CA HIS A 143 11.32 5.49 -26.79
C HIS A 143 10.95 5.65 -25.30
N LEU A 144 11.35 6.77 -24.71
CA LEU A 144 11.01 7.27 -23.39
C LEU A 144 9.89 8.29 -23.53
N VAL A 145 8.91 8.28 -22.62
CA VAL A 145 7.80 9.24 -22.66
C VAL A 145 8.36 10.64 -22.40
N SER A 146 8.17 11.57 -23.34
CA SER A 146 8.57 12.98 -23.20
C SER A 146 7.42 13.86 -22.76
N ARG A 147 6.18 13.45 -23.06
CA ARG A 147 4.97 14.20 -22.67
C ARG A 147 3.81 13.27 -22.43
N ARG A 148 3.04 13.55 -21.38
CA ARG A 148 1.72 12.99 -21.14
C ARG A 148 0.71 14.12 -21.24
N ILE A 149 -0.30 13.96 -22.09
CA ILE A 149 -1.42 14.89 -22.24
C ILE A 149 -2.64 14.24 -21.61
N ASN A 150 -3.16 14.87 -20.56
CA ASN A 150 -4.30 14.40 -19.83
C ASN A 150 -5.62 14.68 -20.58
N PRO A 151 -6.74 14.04 -20.19
CA PRO A 151 -8.03 14.24 -20.87
C PRO A 151 -8.57 15.68 -20.90
N ASP A 152 -8.19 16.51 -19.93
CA ASP A 152 -8.56 17.93 -19.88
C ASP A 152 -7.62 18.84 -20.70
N GLY A 153 -6.60 18.27 -21.34
CA GLY A 153 -5.58 19.00 -22.12
C GLY A 153 -4.39 19.50 -21.28
N SER A 154 -4.42 19.39 -19.96
CA SER A 154 -3.23 19.61 -19.12
C SER A 154 -2.15 18.58 -19.45
N GLN A 155 -0.90 18.88 -19.10
CA GLN A 155 0.22 18.05 -19.53
C GLN A 155 1.34 17.96 -18.50
N LEU A 156 2.04 16.84 -18.54
CA LEU A 156 3.32 16.61 -17.89
C LEU A 156 4.40 16.49 -18.96
N ARG A 157 5.59 17.03 -18.70
CA ARG A 157 6.76 16.84 -19.57
C ARG A 157 7.90 16.20 -18.79
N TYR A 158 8.67 15.37 -19.48
CA TYR A 158 9.79 14.62 -18.91
C TYR A 158 11.04 14.87 -19.75
N ARG A 159 12.18 15.09 -19.08
CA ARG A 159 13.49 15.22 -19.73
C ARG A 159 14.46 14.14 -19.25
N TYR A 160 15.41 13.79 -20.12
CA TYR A 160 16.37 12.71 -19.92
C TYR A 160 17.77 13.17 -20.33
N ASP A 161 18.24 14.26 -19.74
CA ASP A 161 19.39 15.03 -20.23
C ASP A 161 20.76 14.49 -19.75
N ASN A 162 20.80 13.30 -19.13
CA ASN A 162 22.05 12.64 -18.72
C ASN A 162 22.43 11.49 -19.67
N SER A 163 23.71 11.13 -19.66
CA SER A 163 24.29 10.10 -20.54
C SER A 163 23.70 8.69 -20.36
N ARG A 164 22.99 8.44 -19.26
CA ARG A 164 22.30 7.17 -18.98
C ARG A 164 20.82 7.21 -19.31
N LEU A 165 20.31 8.34 -19.85
CA LEU A 165 18.90 8.57 -20.15
C LEU A 165 17.98 8.39 -18.92
N LEU A 166 18.51 8.65 -17.71
CA LEU A 166 17.69 8.69 -16.50
C LEU A 166 16.82 9.95 -16.52
N LEU A 167 15.66 9.91 -15.85
CA LEU A 167 14.78 11.07 -15.75
C LEU A 167 15.49 12.19 -15.00
N SER A 168 15.76 13.32 -15.66
CA SER A 168 16.46 14.48 -15.07
C SER A 168 15.52 15.60 -14.65
N GLU A 169 14.35 15.73 -15.30
CA GLU A 169 13.40 16.78 -15.01
C GLU A 169 11.95 16.34 -15.25
N ILE A 170 11.05 16.82 -14.39
CA ILE A 170 9.60 16.78 -14.60
C ILE A 170 9.08 18.22 -14.60
N GLU A 171 8.38 18.62 -15.66
CA GLU A 171 7.57 19.84 -15.68
C GLU A 171 6.10 19.45 -15.45
N ASN A 172 5.51 19.95 -14.36
CA ASN A 172 4.12 19.64 -14.02
C ASN A 172 3.11 20.48 -14.83
N GLU A 173 1.83 20.25 -14.59
CA GLU A 173 0.72 20.90 -15.29
C GLU A 173 0.66 22.44 -15.09
N ARG A 174 1.42 22.98 -14.14
CA ARG A 174 1.56 24.41 -13.88
C ARG A 174 2.85 25.02 -14.47
N GLY A 175 3.70 24.21 -15.10
CA GLY A 175 5.03 24.65 -15.56
C GLY A 175 6.06 24.75 -14.44
N GLU A 176 5.83 24.14 -13.28
CA GLU A 176 6.84 24.03 -12.22
C GLU A 176 7.77 22.85 -12.50
N HIS A 177 9.04 22.95 -12.12
CA HIS A 177 10.06 21.96 -12.43
C HIS A 177 10.52 21.19 -11.18
N TYR A 178 10.67 19.88 -11.32
CA TYR A 178 11.34 19.00 -10.37
C TYR A 178 12.61 18.48 -11.02
N HIS A 179 13.75 18.54 -10.34
CA HIS A 179 15.05 18.11 -10.88
C HIS A 179 15.64 16.92 -10.13
N LEU A 180 16.32 16.05 -10.85
CA LEU A 180 17.02 14.87 -10.35
C LEU A 180 18.46 14.85 -10.87
N ASP A 181 19.40 14.99 -9.95
CA ASP A 181 20.83 14.89 -10.19
C ASP A 181 21.32 13.51 -9.76
N TYR A 182 22.21 12.90 -10.55
CA TYR A 182 22.69 11.54 -10.30
C TYR A 182 24.21 11.48 -10.21
N TYR A 183 24.69 10.58 -9.35
CA TYR A 183 26.07 10.13 -9.44
C TYR A 183 26.32 9.35 -10.74
N PRO A 184 27.58 9.23 -11.18
CA PRO A 184 27.93 8.43 -12.36
C PRO A 184 27.49 6.96 -12.30
N ASN A 185 27.19 6.41 -11.11
CA ASN A 185 26.68 5.05 -10.92
C ASN A 185 25.15 4.92 -11.07
N GLY A 186 24.42 6.02 -11.22
CA GLY A 186 22.97 6.07 -11.38
C GLY A 186 22.17 6.26 -10.09
N LEU A 187 22.84 6.34 -8.92
CA LEU A 187 22.16 6.70 -7.67
C LEU A 187 21.85 8.20 -7.65
N ILE A 188 20.70 8.58 -7.10
CA ILE A 188 20.30 9.98 -6.97
C ILE A 188 21.29 10.68 -6.03
N GLN A 189 22.00 11.68 -6.55
CA GLN A 189 22.87 12.53 -5.74
C GLN A 189 22.06 13.60 -5.02
N GLN A 190 21.14 14.25 -5.75
CA GLN A 190 20.32 15.33 -5.24
C GLN A 190 18.99 15.36 -5.98
N GLU A 191 17.94 15.71 -5.25
CA GLU A 191 16.64 16.05 -5.82
C GLU A 191 16.27 17.48 -5.45
N THR A 192 15.62 18.20 -6.37
CA THR A 192 15.06 19.53 -6.15
C THR A 192 13.56 19.49 -6.41
N GLY A 193 12.76 19.75 -5.39
CA GLY A 193 11.30 19.75 -5.46
C GLY A 193 10.73 20.91 -6.29
N PHE A 194 9.44 20.84 -6.61
CA PHE A 194 8.70 21.90 -7.32
C PHE A 194 8.72 23.27 -6.62
N ASP A 195 9.05 23.29 -5.33
CA ASP A 195 9.18 24.50 -4.54
C ASP A 195 10.62 24.96 -4.30
N GLY A 196 11.59 24.31 -4.96
CA GLY A 196 13.01 24.65 -4.93
C GLY A 196 13.81 24.06 -3.78
N ARG A 197 13.17 23.38 -2.82
CA ARG A 197 13.89 22.71 -1.71
C ARG A 197 14.67 21.51 -2.23
N ARG A 198 15.85 21.27 -1.64
CA ARG A 198 16.78 20.24 -2.08
C ARG A 198 16.97 19.15 -1.03
N THR A 199 17.13 17.92 -1.47
CA THR A 199 17.58 16.80 -0.63
C THR A 199 18.76 16.12 -1.33
N ALA A 200 19.88 15.95 -0.64
CA ALA A 200 21.05 15.25 -1.16
C ALA A 200 21.33 13.96 -0.40
N TYR A 201 21.95 13.02 -1.11
CA TYR A 201 22.22 11.68 -0.62
C TYR A 201 23.68 11.31 -0.85
N GLU A 202 24.28 10.65 0.14
CA GLU A 202 25.61 10.05 0.06
C GLU A 202 25.51 8.56 0.36
N TYR A 203 26.23 7.75 -0.41
CA TYR A 203 26.16 6.29 -0.35
C TYR A 203 27.54 5.68 -0.12
N ASP A 204 27.55 4.47 0.44
CA ASP A 204 28.75 3.63 0.45
C ASP A 204 29.01 3.01 -0.93
N LEU A 205 30.10 2.24 -1.03
CA LEU A 205 30.47 1.55 -2.27
C LEU A 205 29.49 0.43 -2.68
N ASN A 206 28.63 -0.02 -1.76
CA ASN A 206 27.58 -1.02 -2.00
C ASN A 206 26.22 -0.36 -2.35
N GLY A 207 26.18 0.97 -2.47
CA GLY A 207 24.96 1.73 -2.76
C GLY A 207 23.99 1.85 -1.58
N GLN A 208 24.47 1.64 -0.35
CA GLN A 208 23.69 1.83 0.86
C GLN A 208 23.79 3.29 1.31
N LEU A 209 22.66 3.89 1.69
CA LEU A 209 22.61 5.28 2.14
C LEU A 209 23.42 5.44 3.44
N LEU A 210 24.41 6.34 3.41
CA LEU A 210 25.24 6.74 4.54
C LEU A 210 24.74 8.04 5.17
N LYS A 211 24.29 8.99 4.34
CA LYS A 211 23.90 10.31 4.80
C LYS A 211 22.82 10.91 3.90
N LYS A 212 21.87 11.57 4.53
CA LYS A 212 20.81 12.36 3.90
C LYS A 212 20.92 13.79 4.42
N THR A 213 21.00 14.77 3.53
CA THR A 213 21.00 16.20 3.87
C THR A 213 19.80 16.88 3.23
N GLU A 214 18.94 17.49 4.05
CA GLU A 214 17.79 18.27 3.63
C GLU A 214 18.12 19.76 3.76
N PHE A 215 18.02 20.51 2.65
CA PHE A 215 18.34 21.94 2.59
C PHE A 215 17.06 22.77 2.65
N GLY A 216 16.96 23.65 3.64
CA GLY A 216 15.90 24.65 3.78
C GLY A 216 16.05 25.80 2.76
N ASP A 217 14.96 26.51 2.48
CA ASP A 217 14.98 27.69 1.60
C ASP A 217 15.70 28.91 2.20
N ASP A 218 16.01 28.89 3.51
CA ASP A 218 16.84 29.86 4.22
C ASP A 218 18.33 29.45 4.30
N GLY A 219 18.69 28.30 3.73
CA GLY A 219 20.05 27.73 3.79
C GLY A 219 20.34 26.87 5.01
N SER A 220 19.37 26.61 5.89
CA SER A 220 19.50 25.62 6.97
C SER A 220 19.66 24.19 6.43
N GLU A 221 20.33 23.33 7.21
CA GLU A 221 20.57 21.93 6.84
C GLU A 221 20.12 21.00 7.96
N LEU A 222 19.37 19.95 7.60
CA LEU A 222 19.10 18.81 8.48
C LEU A 222 19.83 17.58 7.94
N VAL A 223 20.76 17.07 8.72
CA VAL A 223 21.61 15.93 8.35
C VAL A 223 21.20 14.69 9.14
N THR A 224 20.88 13.60 8.44
CA THR A 224 20.68 12.28 9.06
C THR A 224 21.76 11.33 8.57
N GLU A 225 22.44 10.64 9.48
CA GLU A 225 23.51 9.69 9.18
C GLU A 225 23.10 8.25 9.56
N TYR A 226 23.62 7.29 8.81
CA TYR A 226 23.26 5.88 8.94
C TYR A 226 24.53 5.02 9.04
N GLN A 227 24.58 4.18 10.07
CA GLN A 227 25.64 3.19 10.25
C GLN A 227 25.04 1.81 10.06
N ARG A 228 25.74 0.95 9.33
CA ARG A 228 25.25 -0.39 8.96
C ARG A 228 26.28 -1.45 9.28
N ASP A 229 25.81 -2.68 9.45
CA ASP A 229 26.69 -3.83 9.54
C ASP A 229 27.14 -4.30 8.14
N THR A 230 27.98 -5.33 8.11
CA THR A 230 28.50 -5.90 6.84
C THR A 230 27.42 -6.56 5.97
N ALA A 231 26.24 -6.84 6.51
CA ALA A 231 25.09 -7.35 5.77
C ALA A 231 24.14 -6.22 5.31
N GLY A 232 24.47 -4.96 5.57
CA GLY A 232 23.69 -3.79 5.21
C GLY A 232 22.55 -3.44 6.17
N ARG A 233 22.42 -4.14 7.30
CA ARG A 233 21.40 -3.87 8.31
C ARG A 233 21.76 -2.60 9.08
N LEU A 234 20.77 -1.75 9.33
CA LEU A 234 20.94 -0.48 10.04
C LEU A 234 21.29 -0.75 11.51
N LEU A 235 22.40 -0.23 12.01
CA LEU A 235 22.81 -0.35 13.41
C LEU A 235 22.53 0.92 14.20
N VAL A 236 22.80 2.08 13.59
CA VAL A 236 22.61 3.39 14.21
C VAL A 236 22.07 4.37 13.18
N LYS A 237 21.03 5.11 13.54
CA LYS A 237 20.57 6.31 12.83
C LYS A 237 20.83 7.53 13.70
N THR A 238 21.68 8.44 13.25
CA THR A 238 21.97 9.70 13.94
C THR A 238 21.16 10.81 13.30
N LEU A 239 20.35 11.52 14.09
CA LEU A 239 19.47 12.61 13.66
C LEU A 239 20.21 13.95 13.62
N ALA A 240 19.58 14.98 13.06
CA ALA A 240 20.21 16.29 12.87
C ALA A 240 20.46 17.04 14.19
N ASP A 241 19.72 16.71 15.25
CA ASP A 241 19.94 17.21 16.61
C ASP A 241 20.98 16.39 17.41
N GLY A 242 21.54 15.34 16.81
CA GLY A 242 22.55 14.46 17.40
C GLY A 242 21.99 13.26 18.16
N GLU A 243 20.66 13.12 18.27
CA GLU A 243 20.04 11.92 18.85
C GLU A 243 20.38 10.66 18.04
N LYS A 244 20.54 9.53 18.73
CA LYS A 244 20.91 8.25 18.11
C LYS A 244 19.86 7.20 18.39
N ILE A 245 19.42 6.55 17.33
CA ILE A 245 18.52 5.40 17.37
C ILE A 245 19.35 4.15 17.08
N HIS A 246 19.37 3.22 18.03
CA HIS A 246 20.14 1.98 17.97
C HIS A 246 19.24 0.80 17.59
N TYR A 247 19.73 -0.05 16.71
CA TYR A 247 19.03 -1.23 16.22
C TYR A 247 19.86 -2.47 16.51
N SER A 248 19.23 -3.53 17.03
CA SER A 248 19.90 -4.79 17.33
C SER A 248 19.19 -5.95 16.64
N TYR A 249 19.98 -6.92 16.20
CA TYR A 249 19.50 -8.10 15.50
C TYR A 249 20.00 -9.38 16.15
N ASP A 250 19.23 -10.45 16.03
CA ASP A 250 19.70 -11.78 16.40
C ASP A 250 20.65 -12.39 15.35
N ALA A 251 21.15 -13.59 15.64
CA ALA A 251 22.05 -14.34 14.77
C ALA A 251 21.42 -14.76 13.42
N LEU A 252 20.08 -14.70 13.29
CA LEU A 252 19.34 -15.06 12.08
C LEU A 252 19.03 -13.87 11.18
N GLY A 253 19.37 -12.65 11.60
CA GLY A 253 19.06 -11.46 10.80
C GLY A 253 17.93 -10.60 11.35
N ARG A 254 17.19 -11.06 12.36
CA ARG A 254 15.88 -10.52 12.72
C ARG A 254 16.02 -9.39 13.74
N LEU A 255 15.22 -8.33 13.58
CA LEU A 255 15.27 -7.16 14.45
C LEU A 255 14.71 -7.54 15.82
N VAL A 256 15.51 -7.46 16.88
CA VAL A 256 15.08 -7.84 18.24
C VAL A 256 14.95 -6.65 19.18
N ASN A 257 15.60 -5.52 18.87
CA ASN A 257 15.51 -4.31 19.68
C ASN A 257 15.70 -3.04 18.85
N VAL A 258 14.93 -1.99 19.18
CA VAL A 258 15.17 -0.61 18.76
C VAL A 258 15.16 0.28 19.99
N ASP A 259 16.21 1.07 20.18
CA ASP A 259 16.39 1.93 21.35
C ASP A 259 16.74 3.36 20.91
N ASP A 260 15.87 4.31 21.24
CA ASP A 260 16.06 5.75 21.06
C ASP A 260 16.37 6.47 22.38
N GLY A 261 16.58 5.73 23.47
CA GLY A 261 16.82 6.26 24.82
C GLY A 261 15.56 6.71 25.56
N HIS A 262 14.38 6.62 24.94
CA HIS A 262 13.11 7.05 25.53
C HIS A 262 12.10 5.90 25.62
N TRP A 263 11.86 5.19 24.52
CA TRP A 263 10.82 4.15 24.44
C TRP A 263 11.32 2.91 23.69
N PRO A 264 12.06 2.01 24.37
CA PRO A 264 12.64 0.84 23.71
C PRO A 264 11.56 -0.12 23.19
N LEU A 265 11.81 -0.65 22.01
CA LEU A 265 10.96 -1.63 21.33
C LEU A 265 11.69 -2.96 21.29
N ALA A 266 11.01 -4.06 21.65
CA ALA A 266 11.60 -5.39 21.61
C ALA A 266 10.68 -6.41 20.92
N TYR A 267 11.31 -7.35 20.20
CA TYR A 267 10.63 -8.31 19.34
C TYR A 267 11.14 -9.74 19.58
N GLU A 268 10.23 -10.69 19.60
CA GLU A 268 10.54 -12.13 19.64
C GLU A 268 9.88 -12.86 18.48
N TYR A 269 10.50 -13.96 18.05
CA TYR A 269 10.06 -14.73 16.89
C TYR A 269 10.07 -16.23 17.19
N ASP A 270 9.22 -16.97 16.50
CA ASP A 270 9.24 -18.44 16.52
C ASP A 270 10.30 -19.04 15.59
N LEU A 271 10.26 -20.36 15.40
CA LEU A 271 11.17 -21.12 14.54
C LEU A 271 10.93 -20.87 13.04
N GLN A 272 9.78 -20.30 12.66
CA GLN A 272 9.41 -19.98 11.29
C GLN A 272 9.60 -18.48 10.97
N ASP A 273 10.32 -17.75 11.83
CA ASP A 273 10.56 -16.30 11.72
C ASP A 273 9.28 -15.45 11.83
N ARG A 274 8.20 -16.00 12.39
CA ARG A 274 6.96 -15.25 12.65
C ARG A 274 7.04 -14.57 14.01
N LEU A 275 6.47 -13.37 14.11
CA LEU A 275 6.53 -12.53 15.30
C LEU A 275 5.64 -13.08 16.41
N THR A 276 6.18 -13.37 17.58
CA THR A 276 5.41 -13.91 18.72
C THR A 276 5.21 -12.89 19.82
N THR A 277 6.05 -11.86 19.90
CA THR A 277 5.98 -10.82 20.92
C THR A 277 6.38 -9.45 20.35
N GLU A 278 5.58 -8.41 20.62
CA GLU A 278 5.96 -7.00 20.45
C GLU A 278 5.86 -6.29 21.80
N ASN A 279 6.99 -5.83 22.34
CA ASN A 279 7.03 -5.06 23.58
C ASN A 279 7.30 -3.58 23.31
N GLN A 280 6.50 -2.69 23.88
CA GLN A 280 6.57 -1.25 23.66
C GLN A 280 6.16 -0.53 24.95
N GLY A 281 7.11 0.17 25.58
CA GLY A 281 6.86 0.92 26.82
C GLY A 281 6.21 0.06 27.90
N TRP A 282 4.97 0.38 28.26
CA TRP A 282 4.22 -0.31 29.31
C TRP A 282 3.43 -1.55 28.84
N GLY A 283 3.37 -1.84 27.53
CA GLY A 283 2.53 -2.90 26.99
C GLY A 283 3.26 -3.94 26.15
N THR A 284 2.74 -5.17 26.18
CA THR A 284 3.23 -6.27 25.36
C THR A 284 2.08 -6.93 24.60
N LEU A 285 2.22 -7.04 23.28
CA LEU A 285 1.36 -7.89 22.44
C LEU A 285 2.00 -9.26 22.29
N ARG A 286 1.17 -10.31 22.30
CA ARG A 286 1.63 -11.69 22.05
C ARG A 286 0.79 -12.36 20.98
N TYR A 287 1.43 -13.14 20.13
CA TYR A 287 0.82 -13.79 18.97
C TYR A 287 1.08 -15.29 18.98
N GLU A 288 0.10 -16.03 18.49
CA GLU A 288 0.25 -17.44 18.12
C GLU A 288 -0.36 -17.66 16.73
N TYR A 289 0.10 -18.70 16.06
CA TYR A 289 -0.26 -18.99 14.67
C TYR A 289 -0.84 -20.40 14.54
N ASP A 290 -1.74 -20.60 13.58
CA ASP A 290 -2.24 -21.92 13.23
C ASP A 290 -1.26 -22.70 12.33
N ASN A 291 -1.66 -23.91 11.95
CA ASN A 291 -0.90 -24.82 11.08
C ASN A 291 -0.76 -24.32 9.62
N LEU A 292 -1.44 -23.23 9.25
CA LEU A 292 -1.24 -22.52 7.98
C LEU A 292 -0.43 -21.23 8.16
N GLY A 293 0.06 -20.95 9.37
CA GLY A 293 0.79 -19.72 9.67
C GLY A 293 -0.07 -18.47 9.78
N GLN A 294 -1.39 -18.60 9.90
CA GLN A 294 -2.29 -17.48 10.11
C GLN A 294 -2.42 -17.18 11.60
N LEU A 295 -2.63 -15.90 11.96
CA LEU A 295 -2.78 -15.48 13.35
C LEU A 295 -3.98 -16.21 13.98
N SER A 296 -3.76 -17.04 14.99
CA SER A 296 -4.80 -17.81 15.69
C SER A 296 -5.14 -17.21 17.05
N HIS A 297 -4.15 -16.63 17.74
CA HIS A 297 -4.34 -15.98 19.04
C HIS A 297 -3.59 -14.66 19.12
N CYS A 298 -4.22 -13.65 19.73
CA CYS A 298 -3.58 -12.38 20.07
C CYS A 298 -3.93 -12.01 21.51
N ARG A 299 -2.91 -11.76 22.34
CA ARG A 299 -3.09 -11.17 23.67
C ARG A 299 -2.79 -9.67 23.60
N LEU A 300 -3.79 -8.85 23.92
CA LEU A 300 -3.71 -7.40 23.98
C LEU A 300 -2.91 -6.94 25.22
N PRO A 301 -2.43 -5.68 25.25
CA PRO A 301 -1.60 -5.16 26.34
C PRO A 301 -2.28 -5.21 27.72
N ASP A 302 -3.60 -5.01 27.78
CA ASP A 302 -4.42 -5.13 28.99
C ASP A 302 -4.67 -6.59 29.43
N GLY A 303 -4.19 -7.56 28.66
CA GLY A 303 -4.37 -8.98 28.89
C GLY A 303 -5.64 -9.57 28.28
N SER A 304 -6.49 -8.77 27.63
CA SER A 304 -7.63 -9.27 26.85
C SER A 304 -7.14 -10.20 25.72
N LYS A 305 -7.92 -11.24 25.41
CA LYS A 305 -7.55 -12.28 24.45
C LYS A 305 -8.48 -12.27 23.24
N LEU A 306 -7.88 -12.31 22.06
CA LEU A 306 -8.57 -12.47 20.79
C LEU A 306 -8.21 -13.83 20.18
N ASP A 307 -9.22 -14.67 19.94
CA ASP A 307 -9.05 -15.96 19.29
C ASP A 307 -9.66 -15.90 17.88
N TYR A 308 -8.81 -16.09 16.87
CA TYR A 308 -9.19 -16.08 15.46
C TYR A 308 -9.46 -17.50 15.01
N ARG A 309 -10.63 -17.74 14.39
CA ARG A 309 -11.02 -19.05 13.87
C ARG A 309 -11.10 -18.99 12.35
N HIS A 310 -10.31 -19.83 11.68
CA HIS A 310 -10.35 -20.00 10.23
C HIS A 310 -11.08 -21.28 9.83
N GLN A 311 -11.80 -21.23 8.70
CA GLN A 311 -12.25 -22.41 7.97
C GLN A 311 -11.08 -23.02 7.20
N PRO A 312 -11.19 -24.29 6.76
CA PRO A 312 -10.25 -24.86 5.81
C PRO A 312 -10.08 -23.93 4.60
N GLY A 313 -8.84 -23.69 4.19
CA GLY A 313 -8.46 -22.73 3.15
C GLY A 313 -8.11 -21.33 3.68
N GLY A 314 -8.06 -21.15 5.00
CA GLY A 314 -7.58 -19.91 5.64
C GLY A 314 -8.57 -18.76 5.72
N ARG A 315 -9.85 -19.02 5.47
CA ARG A 315 -10.88 -17.98 5.52
C ARG A 315 -11.31 -17.71 6.96
N LEU A 316 -11.28 -16.46 7.40
CA LEU A 316 -11.78 -16.07 8.72
C LEU A 316 -13.27 -16.42 8.86
N SER A 317 -13.60 -17.13 9.91
CA SER A 317 -14.97 -17.50 10.27
C SER A 317 -15.46 -16.73 11.50
N SER A 318 -14.58 -16.44 12.45
CA SER A 318 -14.94 -15.67 13.64
C SER A 318 -13.75 -15.16 14.43
N ILE A 319 -14.03 -14.17 15.27
CA ILE A 319 -13.14 -13.71 16.34
C ILE A 319 -13.90 -13.82 17.66
N ASP A 320 -13.28 -14.45 18.66
CA ASP A 320 -13.77 -14.49 20.04
C ASP A 320 -12.95 -13.50 20.90
N LEU A 321 -13.61 -12.77 21.79
CA LEU A 321 -13.02 -11.90 22.81
C LEU A 321 -13.21 -12.55 24.18
N ASN A 322 -12.12 -12.87 24.88
CA ASN A 322 -12.13 -13.46 26.21
C ASN A 322 -13.06 -14.70 26.31
N GLY A 323 -13.05 -15.53 25.26
CA GLY A 323 -13.88 -16.74 25.14
C GLY A 323 -15.33 -16.52 24.71
N SER A 324 -15.77 -15.27 24.50
CA SER A 324 -17.11 -14.94 23.99
C SER A 324 -17.06 -14.47 22.54
N ARG A 325 -18.06 -14.81 21.72
CA ARG A 325 -18.09 -14.42 20.31
C ARG A 325 -18.11 -12.90 20.15
N LEU A 326 -17.09 -12.34 19.48
CA LEU A 326 -17.05 -10.92 19.10
C LEU A 326 -17.68 -10.73 17.72
N THR A 327 -17.16 -11.44 16.71
CA THR A 327 -17.67 -11.35 15.33
C THR A 327 -17.76 -12.72 14.66
N THR A 328 -18.74 -12.90 13.77
CA THR A 328 -18.82 -14.06 12.86
C THR A 328 -18.89 -13.56 11.42
N HIS A 329 -18.22 -14.27 10.52
CA HIS A 329 -18.06 -13.88 9.13
C HIS A 329 -18.48 -15.01 8.20
N GLN A 330 -19.22 -14.64 7.15
CA GLN A 330 -19.53 -15.53 6.03
C GLN A 330 -19.13 -14.84 4.75
N PHE A 331 -18.38 -15.55 3.94
CA PHE A 331 -17.87 -15.04 2.69
C PHE A 331 -18.34 -15.96 1.55
N ASN A 332 -18.34 -15.42 0.34
CA ASN A 332 -18.56 -16.17 -0.90
C ASN A 332 -17.49 -15.73 -1.90
N CYS A 333 -16.77 -16.68 -2.50
CA CYS A 333 -15.73 -16.41 -3.50
C CYS A 333 -14.73 -15.31 -3.06
N GLY A 334 -14.06 -15.50 -1.92
CA GLY A 334 -13.16 -14.49 -1.32
C GLY A 334 -13.79 -13.19 -0.77
N ARG A 335 -15.09 -12.90 -0.99
CA ARG A 335 -15.75 -11.65 -0.56
C ARG A 335 -16.72 -11.87 0.60
N GLU A 336 -16.63 -11.06 1.64
CA GLU A 336 -17.53 -11.18 2.80
C GLU A 336 -18.95 -10.79 2.42
N GLN A 337 -19.90 -11.70 2.60
CA GLN A 337 -21.32 -11.50 2.29
C GLN A 337 -22.15 -11.20 3.53
N GLN A 338 -21.75 -11.76 4.68
CA GLN A 338 -22.43 -11.51 5.94
C GLN A 338 -21.43 -11.36 7.08
N ARG A 339 -21.74 -10.44 8.00
CA ARG A 339 -21.03 -10.26 9.26
C ARG A 339 -22.03 -10.15 10.39
N GLN A 340 -21.80 -10.88 11.47
CA GLN A 340 -22.53 -10.71 12.72
C GLN A 340 -21.65 -10.01 13.75
N GLN A 341 -22.19 -8.96 14.36
CA GLN A 341 -21.58 -8.11 15.38
C GLN A 341 -22.63 -7.83 16.46
N GLY A 342 -22.43 -8.39 17.67
CA GLY A 342 -23.50 -8.43 18.68
C GLY A 342 -24.78 -9.08 18.12
N LEU A 343 -25.92 -8.41 18.31
CA LEU A 343 -27.21 -8.86 17.76
C LEU A 343 -27.48 -8.41 16.31
N LEU A 344 -26.58 -7.63 15.70
CA LEU A 344 -26.75 -7.11 14.33
C LEU A 344 -26.15 -8.06 13.30
N LEU A 345 -26.86 -8.21 12.19
CA LEU A 345 -26.41 -8.91 10.98
C LEU A 345 -26.27 -7.90 9.84
N SER A 346 -25.03 -7.70 9.42
CA SER A 346 -24.65 -6.94 8.23
C SER A 346 -24.61 -7.86 7.02
N GLN A 347 -25.21 -7.45 5.92
CA GLN A 347 -25.22 -8.15 4.63
C GLN A 347 -24.63 -7.25 3.56
N TYR A 348 -23.68 -7.79 2.79
CA TYR A 348 -22.95 -7.08 1.74
C TYR A 348 -23.29 -7.67 0.39
N GLN A 349 -23.52 -6.81 -0.59
CA GLN A 349 -23.72 -7.17 -2.00
C GLN A 349 -22.69 -6.43 -2.84
N TYR A 350 -22.15 -7.12 -3.84
CA TYR A 350 -21.12 -6.57 -4.71
C TYR A 350 -21.59 -6.62 -6.16
N ASP A 351 -21.12 -5.67 -6.96
CA ASP A 351 -21.28 -5.76 -8.40
C ASP A 351 -20.31 -6.77 -9.03
N GLU A 352 -20.43 -6.96 -10.34
CA GLU A 352 -19.59 -7.89 -11.11
C GLU A 352 -18.10 -7.50 -11.14
N GLN A 353 -17.75 -6.26 -10.76
CA GLN A 353 -16.36 -5.82 -10.62
C GLN A 353 -15.84 -5.97 -9.16
N GLY A 354 -16.67 -6.46 -8.25
CA GLY A 354 -16.34 -6.64 -6.85
C GLY A 354 -16.42 -5.38 -5.99
N ARG A 355 -17.07 -4.33 -6.48
CA ARG A 355 -17.31 -3.10 -5.72
C ARG A 355 -18.55 -3.27 -4.86
N LEU A 356 -18.53 -2.75 -3.63
CA LEU A 356 -19.67 -2.84 -2.71
C LEU A 356 -20.87 -2.09 -3.30
N GLN A 357 -21.94 -2.78 -3.64
CA GLN A 357 -23.17 -2.22 -4.20
C GLN A 357 -24.22 -1.94 -3.12
N ALA A 358 -24.29 -2.77 -2.09
CA ALA A 358 -25.19 -2.54 -0.96
C ALA A 358 -24.64 -3.08 0.36
N HIS A 359 -24.92 -2.37 1.44
CA HIS A 359 -24.72 -2.80 2.82
C HIS A 359 -26.04 -2.63 3.59
N THR A 360 -26.61 -3.74 4.06
CA THR A 360 -27.86 -3.75 4.83
C THR A 360 -27.59 -4.27 6.23
N VAL A 361 -28.08 -3.57 7.26
CA VAL A 361 -27.98 -3.99 8.66
C VAL A 361 -29.35 -4.35 9.18
N SER A 362 -29.46 -5.52 9.79
CA SER A 362 -30.72 -6.07 10.29
C SER A 362 -30.58 -6.69 11.68
N GLN A 363 -31.69 -6.79 12.40
CA GLN A 363 -31.79 -7.50 13.67
C GLN A 363 -33.09 -8.30 13.68
N GLN A 364 -33.04 -9.59 14.06
CA GLN A 364 -34.23 -10.46 14.07
C GLN A 364 -35.05 -10.40 12.77
N LYS A 365 -34.38 -10.31 11.61
CA LYS A 365 -34.96 -10.14 10.26
C LYS A 365 -35.64 -8.79 9.99
N ARG A 366 -35.68 -7.86 10.94
CA ARG A 366 -36.09 -6.47 10.70
C ARG A 366 -34.90 -5.69 10.14
N ASN A 367 -35.06 -5.09 8.97
CA ASN A 367 -34.09 -4.16 8.40
C ASN A 367 -34.07 -2.87 9.27
N LEU A 368 -32.88 -2.48 9.72
CA LEU A 368 -32.67 -1.28 10.52
C LEU A 368 -32.22 -0.11 9.63
N PHE A 369 -31.22 -0.35 8.79
CA PHE A 369 -30.76 0.63 7.81
C PHE A 369 -30.03 -0.03 6.64
N GLN A 370 -29.98 0.69 5.52
CA GLN A 370 -29.32 0.26 4.30
C GLN A 370 -28.55 1.42 3.65
N ARG A 371 -27.41 1.07 3.04
CA ARG A 371 -26.68 1.92 2.09
C ARG A 371 -26.58 1.23 0.74
N ARG A 372 -26.83 1.97 -0.33
CA ARG A 372 -26.57 1.52 -1.71
C ARG A 372 -25.59 2.45 -2.36
N TYR A 373 -24.69 1.87 -3.15
CA TYR A 373 -23.62 2.56 -3.83
C TYR A 373 -23.80 2.39 -5.33
N ALA A 374 -23.69 3.50 -6.05
CA ALA A 374 -23.63 3.51 -7.50
C ALA A 374 -22.23 3.98 -7.92
N TYR A 375 -21.73 3.43 -9.02
CA TYR A 375 -20.43 3.77 -9.58
C TYR A 375 -20.57 4.13 -11.05
N ASP A 376 -19.66 4.97 -11.53
CA ASP A 376 -19.49 5.17 -12.96
C ASP A 376 -18.76 3.98 -13.62
N ALA A 377 -18.62 4.06 -14.95
CA ALA A 377 -18.03 2.98 -15.74
C ALA A 377 -16.53 2.79 -15.47
N ASN A 378 -15.80 3.85 -15.12
CA ASN A 378 -14.35 3.84 -14.84
C ASN A 378 -14.00 3.58 -13.37
N GLY A 379 -14.97 3.56 -12.45
CA GLY A 379 -14.76 3.08 -11.09
C GLY A 379 -15.06 4.07 -9.97
N ASN A 380 -15.22 5.36 -10.24
CA ASN A 380 -15.55 6.33 -9.21
C ASN A 380 -16.95 6.12 -8.66
N LEU A 381 -17.12 6.48 -7.39
CA LEU A 381 -18.41 6.46 -6.73
C LEU A 381 -19.31 7.56 -7.32
N ALA A 382 -20.41 7.19 -7.96
CA ALA A 382 -21.38 8.14 -8.52
C ALA A 382 -22.41 8.60 -7.49
N GLY A 383 -22.76 7.76 -6.51
CA GLY A 383 -23.72 8.13 -5.48
C GLY A 383 -23.85 7.14 -4.33
N ILE A 384 -24.39 7.64 -3.22
CA ILE A 384 -24.80 6.86 -2.06
C ILE A 384 -26.26 7.18 -1.76
N ASP A 385 -27.08 6.14 -1.67
CA ASP A 385 -28.43 6.19 -1.11
C ASP A 385 -28.39 5.55 0.28
N ASP A 386 -28.50 6.37 1.33
CA ASP A 386 -28.38 5.96 2.73
C ASP A 386 -29.72 6.24 3.44
N SER A 387 -30.35 5.18 3.95
CA SER A 387 -31.68 5.27 4.57
C SER A 387 -31.71 6.12 5.85
N ARG A 388 -30.54 6.44 6.44
CA ARG A 388 -30.41 7.29 7.64
C ARG A 388 -29.82 8.66 7.33
N LYS A 389 -28.90 8.75 6.36
CA LYS A 389 -28.12 9.97 6.09
C LYS A 389 -28.56 10.70 4.82
N GLY A 390 -29.49 10.12 4.07
CA GLY A 390 -30.02 10.66 2.84
C GLY A 390 -29.08 10.47 1.65
N ASN A 391 -29.50 10.99 0.51
CA ASN A 391 -28.88 10.68 -0.77
C ASN A 391 -27.76 11.68 -1.09
N ARG A 392 -26.68 11.17 -1.66
CA ARG A 392 -25.54 11.94 -2.14
C ARG A 392 -25.16 11.53 -3.55
N SER A 393 -24.86 12.48 -4.41
CA SER A 393 -24.27 12.22 -5.73
C SER A 393 -22.97 12.99 -5.91
N TYR A 394 -21.99 12.33 -6.52
CA TYR A 394 -20.63 12.84 -6.68
C TYR A 394 -20.33 13.07 -8.15
N HIS A 395 -19.67 14.19 -8.44
CA HIS A 395 -19.35 14.59 -9.80
C HIS A 395 -17.86 14.92 -9.87
N TYR A 396 -17.25 14.50 -10.97
CA TYR A 396 -15.82 14.56 -11.19
C TYR A 396 -15.48 15.37 -12.43
N ASP A 397 -14.27 15.93 -12.46
CA ASP A 397 -13.70 16.48 -13.67
C ASP A 397 -13.08 15.37 -14.57
N PRO A 398 -12.54 15.71 -15.76
CA PRO A 398 -11.92 14.71 -16.64
C PRO A 398 -10.67 14.03 -16.07
N LEU A 399 -10.13 14.48 -14.93
CA LEU A 399 -8.99 13.87 -14.23
C LEU A 399 -9.42 13.01 -13.03
N ASP A 400 -10.71 12.68 -12.91
CA ASP A 400 -11.30 11.95 -11.79
C ASP A 400 -11.21 12.68 -10.44
N ARG A 401 -11.03 14.00 -10.45
CA ARG A 401 -11.02 14.80 -9.20
C ARG A 401 -12.43 15.22 -8.85
N LEU A 402 -12.80 15.06 -7.58
CA LEU A 402 -14.12 15.43 -7.09
C LEU A 402 -14.31 16.95 -7.19
N ILE A 403 -15.34 17.41 -7.92
CA ILE A 403 -15.68 18.82 -8.09
C ILE A 403 -16.99 19.21 -7.42
N ASN A 404 -17.91 18.27 -7.19
CA ASN A 404 -19.18 18.56 -6.56
C ASN A 404 -19.80 17.33 -5.87
N VAL A 405 -20.31 17.52 -4.64
CA VAL A 405 -21.25 16.63 -3.98
C VAL A 405 -22.60 17.33 -3.91
N ARG A 406 -23.66 16.65 -4.34
CA ARG A 406 -25.06 17.10 -4.17
C ARG A 406 -25.75 16.21 -3.15
N GLY A 407 -26.75 16.74 -2.46
CA GLY A 407 -27.52 16.00 -1.47
C GLY A 407 -27.88 16.84 -0.27
N THR A 408 -27.98 16.20 0.89
CA THR A 408 -28.32 16.82 2.18
C THR A 408 -27.25 17.78 2.71
N THR A 409 -25.99 17.59 2.30
CA THR A 409 -24.86 18.48 2.62
C THR A 409 -24.08 18.73 1.33
N PRO A 410 -24.48 19.72 0.51
CA PRO A 410 -23.83 19.99 -0.76
C PRO A 410 -22.42 20.54 -0.54
N GLU A 411 -21.51 20.20 -1.45
CA GLU A 411 -20.12 20.66 -1.42
C GLU A 411 -19.63 20.89 -2.85
N SER A 412 -18.82 21.92 -3.05
CA SER A 412 -18.15 22.15 -4.33
C SER A 412 -16.66 22.39 -4.09
N PHE A 413 -15.84 21.93 -5.04
CA PHE A 413 -14.38 21.92 -4.92
C PHE A 413 -13.75 22.57 -6.15
N ALA A 414 -12.70 23.36 -5.90
CA ALA A 414 -11.87 23.93 -6.96
C ALA A 414 -10.46 23.37 -6.88
N HIS A 415 -9.95 22.86 -8.00
CA HIS A 415 -8.60 22.31 -8.12
C HIS A 415 -7.80 23.14 -9.11
N ASP A 416 -6.50 23.28 -8.88
CA ASP A 416 -5.58 23.71 -9.94
C ASP A 416 -5.10 22.52 -10.78
N PRO A 417 -4.44 22.73 -11.94
CA PRO A 417 -3.99 21.63 -12.78
C PRO A 417 -3.01 20.65 -12.10
N ALA A 418 -2.21 21.09 -11.11
CA ALA A 418 -1.30 20.23 -10.34
C ALA A 418 -1.98 19.47 -9.19
N GLY A 419 -3.31 19.54 -9.08
CA GLY A 419 -4.10 18.80 -8.10
C GLY A 419 -4.16 19.43 -6.71
N ASN A 420 -3.82 20.72 -6.57
CA ASN A 420 -4.02 21.44 -5.32
C ASN A 420 -5.50 21.78 -5.14
N LEU A 421 -6.07 21.40 -3.99
CA LEU A 421 -7.41 21.84 -3.60
C LEU A 421 -7.35 23.31 -3.16
N LEU A 422 -7.93 24.18 -3.99
CA LEU A 422 -7.94 25.64 -3.82
C LEU A 422 -9.10 26.12 -2.94
N GLY A 423 -10.21 25.41 -2.91
CA GLY A 423 -11.39 25.77 -2.11
C GLY A 423 -12.36 24.61 -1.97
N GLN A 424 -13.06 24.57 -0.83
CA GLN A 424 -14.13 23.61 -0.57
C GLN A 424 -15.27 24.26 0.24
N GLY A 425 -16.52 23.90 -0.05
CA GLY A 425 -17.72 24.37 0.65
C GLY A 425 -18.92 24.62 -0.28
N ASP A 426 -19.95 25.30 0.21
CA ASP A 426 -21.21 25.50 -0.52
C ASP A 426 -21.08 26.47 -1.72
N GLN A 427 -20.13 27.42 -1.65
CA GLN A 427 -19.79 28.41 -2.68
C GLN A 427 -18.25 28.60 -2.72
N PRO A 428 -17.48 27.72 -3.38
CA PRO A 428 -16.03 27.78 -3.35
C PRO A 428 -15.53 28.95 -4.20
N THR A 429 -14.84 29.90 -3.58
CA THR A 429 -14.18 31.02 -4.27
C THR A 429 -12.71 30.67 -4.56
N ALA A 430 -12.47 29.98 -5.69
CA ALA A 430 -11.11 29.67 -6.16
C ALA A 430 -10.21 30.92 -6.28
N ASN A 431 -10.82 32.08 -6.58
CA ASN A 431 -10.14 33.36 -6.79
C ASN A 431 -9.47 33.95 -5.53
N LEU A 432 -9.62 33.32 -4.36
CA LEU A 432 -9.01 33.74 -3.09
C LEU A 432 -7.97 32.75 -2.56
N ALA A 433 -7.48 31.84 -3.41
CA ALA A 433 -6.43 30.89 -3.07
C ALA A 433 -5.11 31.23 -3.75
N ASN A 434 -3.99 31.10 -3.02
CA ASN A 434 -2.65 31.27 -3.56
C ASN A 434 -1.80 30.03 -3.23
N VAL A 435 -1.18 29.44 -4.24
CA VAL A 435 -0.35 28.23 -4.13
C VAL A 435 0.99 28.44 -4.81
N LYS A 436 2.07 27.99 -4.19
CA LYS A 436 3.43 27.98 -4.76
C LYS A 436 4.13 26.66 -4.46
N GLY A 437 4.48 25.88 -5.49
CA GLY A 437 5.14 24.58 -5.32
C GLY A 437 4.34 23.67 -4.38
N ASN A 438 3.04 23.55 -4.64
CA ASN A 438 2.03 22.83 -3.83
C ASN A 438 1.77 23.37 -2.40
N ARG A 439 2.50 24.36 -1.90
CA ARG A 439 2.21 25.03 -0.62
C ARG A 439 1.02 25.98 -0.76
N LEU A 440 -0.02 25.79 0.06
CA LEU A 440 -1.15 26.72 0.14
C LEU A 440 -0.76 27.90 1.03
N LEU A 441 -0.63 29.10 0.46
CA LEU A 441 -0.21 30.32 1.16
C LEU A 441 -1.41 31.13 1.67
N MET A 442 -2.54 31.04 0.96
CA MET A 442 -3.78 31.74 1.31
C MET A 442 -4.98 30.94 0.81
N GLN A 443 -6.08 30.98 1.56
CA GLN A 443 -7.39 30.47 1.14
C GLN A 443 -8.51 31.22 1.88
N GLY A 444 -9.25 32.07 1.16
CA GLY A 444 -10.30 32.88 1.78
C GLY A 444 -9.69 33.91 2.74
N ASP A 445 -10.06 33.87 4.02
CA ASP A 445 -9.49 34.72 5.08
C ASP A 445 -8.28 34.09 5.78
N ARG A 446 -7.93 32.84 5.43
CA ARG A 446 -6.84 32.09 6.06
C ARG A 446 -5.51 32.35 5.35
N HIS A 447 -4.46 32.58 6.13
CA HIS A 447 -3.08 32.69 5.68
C HIS A 447 -2.21 31.64 6.36
N TYR A 448 -1.26 31.11 5.60
CA TYR A 448 -0.43 29.98 6.01
C TYR A 448 1.05 30.33 5.85
N ASP A 449 1.82 30.18 6.93
CA ASP A 449 3.28 30.30 6.88
C ASP A 449 3.92 28.93 7.03
N TYR A 450 5.03 28.73 6.31
CA TYR A 450 5.82 27.50 6.36
C TYR A 450 7.23 27.81 6.87
N ASP A 451 7.85 26.84 7.52
CA ASP A 451 9.29 26.88 7.79
C ASP A 451 10.10 26.66 6.50
N ALA A 452 11.43 26.77 6.64
CA ALA A 452 12.35 26.63 5.53
C ALA A 452 12.34 25.24 4.88
N HIS A 453 11.87 24.22 5.60
CA HIS A 453 11.76 22.85 5.10
C HIS A 453 10.36 22.52 4.56
N GLY A 454 9.44 23.49 4.57
CA GLY A 454 8.10 23.36 4.02
C GLY A 454 7.06 22.81 4.98
N ASN A 455 7.31 22.75 6.29
CA ASN A 455 6.28 22.41 7.27
C ASN A 455 5.41 23.62 7.57
N LEU A 456 4.09 23.47 7.66
CA LEU A 456 3.18 24.55 8.06
C LEU A 456 3.44 24.94 9.52
N ILE A 457 3.92 26.15 9.80
CA ILE A 457 4.21 26.62 11.16
C ILE A 457 3.17 27.58 11.72
N ARG A 458 2.33 28.20 10.87
CA ARG A 458 1.31 29.14 11.34
C ARG A 458 0.09 29.18 10.43
N GLU A 459 -1.11 29.07 10.99
CA GLU A 459 -2.37 29.46 10.36
C GLU A 459 -2.87 30.74 11.03
N ARG A 460 -3.17 31.79 10.24
CA ARG A 460 -3.86 33.00 10.71
C ARG A 460 -5.20 33.14 10.02
N ARG A 461 -6.23 33.56 10.76
CA ARG A 461 -7.57 33.84 10.21
C ARG A 461 -8.32 34.92 10.98
N GLY A 462 -9.51 35.27 10.46
CA GLY A 462 -10.42 36.23 11.09
C GLY A 462 -9.98 37.69 10.97
N ALA A 463 -10.74 38.58 11.62
CA ALA A 463 -10.53 40.02 11.53
C ALA A 463 -9.12 40.44 11.98
N GLY A 464 -8.36 41.04 11.06
CA GLY A 464 -6.98 41.45 11.31
C GLY A 464 -6.01 40.31 11.57
N GLN A 465 -6.35 39.06 11.16
CA GLN A 465 -5.46 37.89 11.28
C GLN A 465 -5.07 37.55 12.72
N LYS A 466 -5.95 37.85 13.69
CA LYS A 466 -5.70 37.73 15.13
C LYS A 466 -5.88 36.31 15.67
N LEU A 467 -6.62 35.44 14.98
CA LEU A 467 -6.76 34.05 15.38
C LEU A 467 -5.58 33.28 14.79
N VAL A 468 -4.60 32.97 15.63
CA VAL A 468 -3.35 32.33 15.23
C VAL A 468 -3.25 30.94 15.84
N THR A 469 -3.09 29.92 14.99
CA THR A 469 -2.64 28.59 15.39
C THR A 469 -1.17 28.46 15.01
N GLU A 470 -0.32 28.03 15.93
CA GLU A 470 1.11 27.81 15.68
C GLU A 470 1.46 26.33 15.83
N TYR A 471 2.33 25.84 14.95
CA TYR A 471 2.79 24.45 14.90
C TYR A 471 4.31 24.41 15.09
N ARG A 472 4.81 23.43 15.83
CA ARG A 472 6.25 23.19 15.99
C ARG A 472 6.60 21.73 15.69
N TYR A 473 7.74 21.54 15.06
CA TYR A 473 8.23 20.25 14.60
C TYR A 473 9.59 19.93 15.20
N ASP A 474 9.91 18.64 15.29
CA ASP A 474 11.28 18.18 15.55
C ASP A 474 12.12 18.09 14.25
N CYS A 475 13.38 17.68 14.39
CA CYS A 475 14.31 17.55 13.27
C CYS A 475 13.93 16.45 12.26
N GLN A 476 12.93 15.63 12.56
CA GLN A 476 12.37 14.61 11.67
C GLN A 476 11.04 15.06 11.05
N HIS A 477 10.70 16.34 11.17
CA HIS A 477 9.45 16.93 10.68
C HIS A 477 8.18 16.34 11.35
N ARG A 478 8.30 15.76 12.55
CA ARG A 478 7.15 15.27 13.35
C ARG A 478 6.59 16.44 14.16
N LEU A 479 5.27 16.61 14.15
CA LEU A 479 4.60 17.70 14.87
C LEU A 479 4.69 17.46 16.38
N ILE A 480 5.47 18.24 17.12
CA ILE A 480 5.67 18.05 18.56
C ILE A 480 4.81 18.98 19.42
N ARG A 481 4.29 20.08 18.85
CA ARG A 481 3.44 21.03 19.59
C ARG A 481 2.50 21.84 18.68
N VAL A 482 1.30 22.10 19.18
CA VAL A 482 0.33 23.04 18.61
C VAL A 482 -0.12 24.03 19.68
N SER A 483 -0.09 25.33 19.37
CA SER A 483 -0.62 26.40 20.22
C SER A 483 -1.84 27.02 19.55
N LEU A 484 -2.99 26.97 20.21
CA LEU A 484 -4.27 27.39 19.64
C LEU A 484 -4.59 28.86 19.99
N PRO A 485 -5.46 29.55 19.22
CA PRO A 485 -5.82 30.95 19.48
C PRO A 485 -6.39 31.23 20.88
N GLY A 486 -6.96 30.20 21.54
CA GLY A 486 -7.54 30.28 22.88
C GLY A 486 -6.54 30.06 24.03
N GLY A 487 -5.25 29.85 23.73
CA GLY A 487 -4.20 29.60 24.73
C GLY A 487 -3.95 28.12 25.06
N SER A 488 -4.87 27.21 24.70
CA SER A 488 -4.66 25.77 24.84
C SER A 488 -3.46 25.28 24.02
N ILE A 489 -2.73 24.32 24.58
CA ILE A 489 -1.54 23.74 23.98
C ILE A 489 -1.68 22.22 23.94
N ALA A 490 -1.41 21.65 22.76
CA ALA A 490 -1.24 20.23 22.58
C ALA A 490 0.24 19.91 22.31
N SER A 491 0.79 18.88 22.94
CA SER A 491 2.13 18.37 22.67
C SER A 491 2.11 16.87 22.40
N TYR A 492 3.02 16.39 21.55
CA TYR A 492 3.06 15.01 21.08
C TYR A 492 4.45 14.40 21.25
N GLN A 493 4.51 13.10 21.54
CA GLN A 493 5.75 12.32 21.63
C GLN A 493 5.69 11.11 20.71
N TYR A 494 6.85 10.65 20.24
CA TYR A 494 6.98 9.61 19.23
C TYR A 494 8.07 8.61 19.59
N ASP A 495 7.89 7.37 19.16
CA ASP A 495 8.96 6.36 19.22
C ASP A 495 9.95 6.46 18.04
N ALA A 496 10.94 5.57 18.05
CA ALA A 496 11.96 5.42 17.02
C ALA A 496 11.43 5.21 15.58
N PHE A 497 10.21 4.69 15.41
CA PHE A 497 9.53 4.55 14.11
C PHE A 497 8.61 5.72 13.78
N GLY A 498 8.59 6.75 14.61
CA GLY A 498 7.72 7.92 14.46
C GLY A 498 6.25 7.61 14.78
N ARG A 499 5.94 6.54 15.53
CA ARG A 499 4.59 6.26 16.07
C ARG A 499 4.33 7.19 17.21
N ARG A 500 3.20 7.90 17.17
CA ARG A 500 2.81 8.75 18.30
C ARG A 500 2.53 7.86 19.50
N ILE A 501 3.31 8.01 20.55
CA ILE A 501 3.21 7.22 21.81
C ILE A 501 2.54 8.02 22.92
N ALA A 502 2.49 9.35 22.83
CA ALA A 502 1.74 10.18 23.77
C ALA A 502 1.23 11.47 23.13
N LYS A 503 0.12 11.98 23.68
CA LYS A 503 -0.30 13.37 23.53
C LYS A 503 -0.62 13.96 24.90
N THR A 504 -0.29 15.22 25.09
CA THR A 504 -0.66 15.98 26.30
C THR A 504 -1.40 17.23 25.88
N VAL A 505 -2.61 17.42 26.40
CA VAL A 505 -3.47 18.58 26.12
C VAL A 505 -3.87 19.20 27.45
N ASP A 506 -3.51 20.46 27.65
CA ASP A 506 -3.84 21.23 28.85
C ASP A 506 -3.54 20.47 30.18
N GLY A 507 -2.44 19.70 30.18
CA GLY A 507 -1.94 18.92 31.33
C GLY A 507 -2.42 17.47 31.39
N GLN A 508 -3.40 17.06 30.60
CA GLN A 508 -3.88 15.67 30.54
C GLN A 508 -3.14 14.88 29.49
N THR A 509 -2.63 13.70 29.85
CA THR A 509 -1.85 12.86 28.93
C THR A 509 -2.65 11.63 28.50
N THR A 510 -2.57 11.31 27.21
CA THR A 510 -3.04 10.05 26.63
C THR A 510 -1.86 9.36 25.97
N GLU A 511 -1.56 8.14 26.37
CA GLU A 511 -0.54 7.28 25.81
C GLU A 511 -1.15 6.31 24.78
N PHE A 512 -0.34 5.88 23.82
CA PHE A 512 -0.75 5.09 22.68
C PHE A 512 0.18 3.90 22.47
N LEU A 513 -0.42 2.73 22.21
CA LEU A 513 0.30 1.52 21.80
C LEU A 513 -0.08 1.11 20.39
N TRP A 514 0.85 0.42 19.72
CA TRP A 514 0.75 0.08 18.31
C TRP A 514 0.91 -1.42 18.09
N GLN A 515 0.21 -1.96 17.09
CA GLN A 515 0.45 -3.29 16.51
C GLN A 515 1.03 -3.09 15.11
N GLY A 516 2.34 -3.26 14.95
CA GLY A 516 3.04 -2.77 13.75
C GLY A 516 2.76 -1.28 13.53
N GLU A 517 2.07 -0.95 12.42
CA GLU A 517 1.68 0.42 12.03
C GLU A 517 0.24 0.83 12.42
N ARG A 518 -0.50 -0.01 13.16
CA ARG A 518 -1.89 0.26 13.56
C ARG A 518 -1.97 0.62 15.03
N LEU A 519 -2.73 1.66 15.38
CA LEU A 519 -2.97 2.02 16.77
C LEU A 519 -3.81 0.93 17.44
N ILE A 520 -3.29 0.23 18.43
CA ILE A 520 -3.99 -0.89 19.08
C ILE A 520 -4.65 -0.51 20.39
N ALA A 521 -4.09 0.46 21.13
CA ALA A 521 -4.66 0.91 22.40
C ALA A 521 -4.34 2.38 22.69
N GLU A 522 -5.23 3.02 23.45
CA GLU A 522 -4.97 4.31 24.11
C GLU A 522 -5.28 4.20 25.60
N SER A 523 -4.48 4.88 26.41
CA SER A 523 -4.59 4.93 27.87
C SER A 523 -4.47 6.37 28.35
N GLY A 524 -5.41 6.85 29.16
CA GLY A 524 -5.36 8.14 29.83
C GLY A 524 -5.98 8.04 31.23
N ASP A 525 -5.95 9.14 31.98
CA ASP A 525 -6.21 9.17 33.44
C ASP A 525 -7.46 8.40 33.91
N ASN A 526 -8.53 8.35 33.10
CA ASN A 526 -9.78 7.65 33.44
C ASN A 526 -10.30 6.78 32.29
N ARG A 527 -9.47 6.45 31.29
CA ARG A 527 -9.95 5.73 30.11
C ARG A 527 -8.88 4.86 29.50
N TYR A 528 -9.26 3.62 29.23
CA TYR A 528 -8.49 2.70 28.41
C TYR A 528 -9.38 2.21 27.28
N ARG A 529 -8.86 2.27 26.05
CA ARG A 529 -9.53 1.70 24.88
C ARG A 529 -8.57 0.83 24.08
N SER A 530 -9.11 -0.20 23.45
CA SER A 530 -8.39 -0.96 22.43
C SER A 530 -9.16 -0.96 21.12
N TYR A 531 -8.45 -0.98 19.99
CA TYR A 531 -9.02 -0.98 18.64
C TYR A 531 -8.67 -2.29 17.95
N ILE A 532 -9.69 -3.00 17.48
CA ILE A 532 -9.56 -4.26 16.76
C ILE A 532 -9.88 -3.98 15.29
N TYR A 533 -9.04 -4.46 14.38
CA TYR A 533 -9.17 -4.24 12.95
C TYR A 533 -9.49 -5.53 12.21
N GLU A 534 -10.07 -5.41 11.02
CA GLU A 534 -10.13 -6.52 10.07
C GLU A 534 -8.69 -6.97 9.75
N PRO A 535 -8.38 -8.28 9.76
CA PRO A 535 -7.03 -8.78 9.53
C PRO A 535 -6.37 -8.19 8.26
N GLY A 536 -5.09 -7.83 8.37
CA GLY A 536 -4.33 -7.25 7.25
C GLY A 536 -4.77 -5.87 6.77
N SER A 537 -5.67 -5.17 7.48
CA SER A 537 -6.22 -3.88 7.06
C SER A 537 -6.19 -2.81 8.17
N PHE A 538 -6.51 -1.58 7.78
CA PHE A 538 -6.79 -0.44 8.68
C PHE A 538 -8.30 -0.21 8.90
N ARG A 539 -9.15 -1.14 8.47
CA ARG A 539 -10.61 -1.06 8.63
C ARG A 539 -10.96 -1.49 10.06
N PRO A 540 -11.49 -0.60 10.91
CA PRO A 540 -11.76 -0.95 12.30
C PRO A 540 -13.00 -1.85 12.38
N LEU A 541 -12.89 -2.90 13.19
CA LEU A 541 -13.90 -3.94 13.37
C LEU A 541 -14.67 -3.76 14.67
N ALA A 542 -13.95 -3.52 15.77
CA ALA A 542 -14.52 -3.25 17.09
C ALA A 542 -13.62 -2.32 17.91
N MET A 543 -14.22 -1.60 18.86
CA MET A 543 -13.54 -0.86 19.91
C MET A 543 -13.89 -1.51 21.25
N LEU A 544 -12.90 -1.71 22.11
CA LEU A 544 -13.11 -2.14 23.49
C LEU A 544 -12.97 -0.91 24.39
N ASP A 545 -13.95 -0.63 25.24
CA ASP A 545 -13.86 0.42 26.27
C ASP A 545 -13.74 -0.26 27.65
N GLY A 546 -12.70 0.11 28.40
CA GLY A 546 -12.35 -0.50 29.69
C GLY A 546 -11.08 -1.35 29.63
N GLU A 547 -10.36 -1.38 30.74
CA GLU A 547 -9.06 -2.05 30.87
C GLU A 547 -9.20 -3.49 31.40
N GLY A 548 -8.71 -4.45 30.62
CA GLY A 548 -8.52 -5.83 31.02
C GLY A 548 -9.72 -6.73 30.76
N PRO A 549 -9.54 -8.07 30.87
CA PRO A 549 -10.49 -9.05 30.34
C PRO A 549 -11.91 -8.99 30.91
N LEU A 550 -12.06 -8.46 32.14
CA LEU A 550 -13.33 -8.40 32.86
C LEU A 550 -14.09 -7.08 32.62
N LYS A 551 -13.41 -6.02 32.16
CA LYS A 551 -13.99 -4.69 31.97
C LYS A 551 -14.11 -4.28 30.51
N ALA A 552 -13.32 -4.89 29.62
CA ALA A 552 -13.30 -4.59 28.19
C ALA A 552 -14.67 -4.84 27.55
N THR A 553 -15.41 -3.77 27.31
CA THR A 553 -16.76 -3.81 26.73
C THR A 553 -16.69 -3.56 25.23
N PRO A 554 -17.17 -4.48 24.37
CA PRO A 554 -17.07 -4.34 22.93
C PRO A 554 -18.16 -3.44 22.33
N PHE A 555 -17.73 -2.57 21.42
CA PHE A 555 -18.57 -1.79 20.51
C PHE A 555 -18.16 -2.06 19.06
N TYR A 556 -19.12 -2.11 18.14
CA TYR A 556 -18.93 -2.65 16.80
C TYR A 556 -19.05 -1.58 15.72
N TYR A 557 -18.03 -1.50 14.87
CA TYR A 557 -18.01 -0.52 13.79
C TYR A 557 -18.86 -0.96 12.61
N GLN A 558 -19.70 -0.05 12.12
CA GLN A 558 -20.41 -0.16 10.85
C GLN A 558 -19.76 0.81 9.85
N LEU A 559 -19.15 0.24 8.81
CA LEU A 559 -18.31 1.00 7.87
C LEU A 559 -19.06 1.34 6.57
N ASP A 560 -18.52 2.32 5.83
CA ASP A 560 -18.86 2.54 4.42
C ASP A 560 -17.92 1.75 3.46
N HIS A 561 -18.03 2.03 2.16
CA HIS A 561 -17.24 1.38 1.12
C HIS A 561 -15.74 1.67 1.22
N LEU A 562 -15.33 2.78 1.85
CA LEU A 562 -13.93 3.12 2.12
C LEU A 562 -13.40 2.50 3.41
N GLY A 563 -14.26 1.85 4.20
CA GLY A 563 -13.89 1.41 5.54
C GLY A 563 -13.94 2.53 6.58
N THR A 564 -14.65 3.62 6.31
CA THR A 564 -14.81 4.75 7.25
C THR A 564 -15.90 4.41 8.29
N PRO A 565 -15.65 4.59 9.59
CA PRO A 565 -16.67 4.45 10.63
C PRO A 565 -17.87 5.37 10.38
N GLN A 566 -19.04 4.79 10.13
CA GLN A 566 -20.30 5.53 9.98
C GLN A 566 -21.13 5.49 11.27
N GLU A 567 -21.16 4.34 11.93
CA GLU A 567 -21.77 4.13 13.23
C GLU A 567 -20.91 3.20 14.10
N LEU A 568 -21.08 3.33 15.41
CA LEU A 568 -20.57 2.41 16.41
C LEU A 568 -21.76 1.93 17.27
N THR A 569 -21.95 0.62 17.38
CA THR A 569 -23.09 0.02 18.09
C THR A 569 -22.63 -0.79 19.30
N ASP A 570 -23.46 -0.88 20.33
CA ASP A 570 -23.24 -1.80 21.44
C ASP A 570 -23.57 -3.27 21.05
N TYR A 571 -23.57 -4.18 22.03
CA TYR A 571 -23.97 -5.58 21.82
C TYR A 571 -25.45 -5.72 21.41
N SER A 572 -26.34 -4.89 21.96
CA SER A 572 -27.78 -4.96 21.68
C SER A 572 -28.13 -4.44 20.28
N GLY A 573 -27.23 -3.71 19.64
CA GLY A 573 -27.43 -3.07 18.35
C GLY A 573 -27.90 -1.62 18.45
N GLU A 574 -27.91 -1.05 19.66
CA GLU A 574 -28.12 0.37 19.87
C GLU A 574 -26.92 1.16 19.32
N ILE A 575 -27.21 2.28 18.66
CA ILE A 575 -26.17 3.15 18.10
C ILE A 575 -25.67 4.06 19.21
N MET A 576 -24.40 3.91 19.55
CA MET A 576 -23.72 4.69 20.59
C MET A 576 -22.99 5.89 20.01
N TRP A 577 -22.66 5.84 18.72
CA TRP A 577 -22.04 6.93 17.98
C TRP A 577 -22.44 6.88 16.51
N SER A 578 -22.74 8.02 15.90
CA SER A 578 -23.08 8.13 14.47
C SER A 578 -22.71 9.49 13.92
N ALA A 579 -21.96 9.51 12.81
CA ALA A 579 -21.43 10.73 12.22
C ALA A 579 -21.76 10.86 10.73
N LYS A 580 -22.01 12.08 10.27
CA LYS A 580 -22.07 12.43 8.84
C LYS A 580 -20.79 13.15 8.43
N TYR A 581 -20.20 12.71 7.34
CA TYR A 581 -18.94 13.23 6.83
C TYR A 581 -19.14 14.09 5.58
N ARG A 582 -18.33 15.13 5.50
CA ARG A 582 -17.95 15.82 4.26
C ARG A 582 -16.97 14.96 3.46
N ALA A 583 -16.86 15.21 2.16
CA ALA A 583 -16.09 14.38 1.24
C ALA A 583 -14.62 14.21 1.64
N TYR A 584 -13.98 15.27 2.16
CA TYR A 584 -12.58 15.25 2.61
C TYR A 584 -12.41 14.89 4.09
N GLY A 585 -13.43 14.32 4.75
CA GLY A 585 -13.31 13.71 6.07
C GLY A 585 -13.69 14.59 7.26
N ASN A 586 -14.02 15.87 7.03
CA ASN A 586 -14.61 16.72 8.07
C ASN A 586 -15.95 16.15 8.54
N LEU A 587 -16.25 16.28 9.84
CA LEU A 587 -17.59 16.01 10.33
C LEU A 587 -18.54 17.13 9.92
N ALA A 588 -19.63 16.77 9.23
CA ALA A 588 -20.74 17.67 8.96
C ALA A 588 -21.67 17.77 10.17
N THR A 589 -22.07 16.61 10.71
CA THR A 589 -22.88 16.50 11.93
C THR A 589 -22.50 15.25 12.71
N LEU A 590 -22.66 15.31 14.03
CA LEU A 590 -22.63 14.15 14.90
C LEU A 590 -24.06 13.90 15.37
N ASP A 591 -24.68 12.83 14.86
CA ASP A 591 -26.09 12.53 15.11
C ASP A 591 -26.28 11.86 16.48
N VAL A 592 -25.29 11.07 16.93
CA VAL A 592 -25.27 10.39 18.24
C VAL A 592 -23.85 10.42 18.80
N ALA A 593 -23.73 10.65 20.12
CA ALA A 593 -22.45 10.89 20.80
C ALA A 593 -22.40 10.30 22.23
N GLU A 594 -23.06 9.17 22.48
CA GLU A 594 -23.06 8.50 23.79
C GLU A 594 -21.67 7.95 24.15
N ILE A 595 -20.91 7.56 23.13
CA ILE A 595 -19.50 7.22 23.23
C ILE A 595 -18.70 8.03 22.22
N ASP A 596 -17.51 8.46 22.60
CA ASP A 596 -16.59 9.11 21.68
C ASP A 596 -15.90 8.07 20.77
N ASN A 597 -15.53 8.50 19.55
CA ASN A 597 -14.78 7.70 18.59
C ASN A 597 -13.78 8.59 17.84
N PRO A 598 -12.46 8.38 18.02
CA PRO A 598 -11.45 9.18 17.33
C PRO A 598 -11.11 8.67 15.93
N LEU A 599 -11.46 7.43 15.56
CA LEU A 599 -11.09 6.90 14.25
C LEU A 599 -11.88 7.57 13.11
N ARG A 600 -11.21 7.90 12.01
CA ARG A 600 -11.76 8.57 10.81
C ARG A 600 -11.54 7.69 9.57
N PHE A 601 -11.03 8.24 8.46
CA PHE A 601 -10.61 7.41 7.34
C PHE A 601 -9.55 6.40 7.80
N GLN A 602 -9.36 5.33 7.02
CA GLN A 602 -8.37 4.30 7.34
C GLN A 602 -7.01 4.93 7.70
N GLY A 603 -6.47 4.57 8.87
CA GLY A 603 -5.20 5.09 9.39
C GLY A 603 -5.27 6.42 10.15
N GLN A 604 -6.43 7.06 10.21
CA GLN A 604 -6.58 8.39 10.82
C GLN A 604 -7.16 8.36 12.23
N TYR A 605 -6.51 9.09 13.13
CA TYR A 605 -6.97 9.41 14.47
C TYR A 605 -7.30 10.91 14.57
N PHE A 606 -8.50 11.27 14.99
CA PHE A 606 -8.96 12.65 15.15
C PHE A 606 -8.52 13.24 16.49
N ASP A 607 -7.74 14.31 16.42
CA ASP A 607 -7.38 15.13 17.57
C ASP A 607 -8.37 16.28 17.71
N ALA A 608 -9.35 16.10 18.61
CA ALA A 608 -10.43 17.07 18.83
C ALA A 608 -9.92 18.46 19.20
N GLU A 609 -8.77 18.54 19.88
CA GLU A 609 -8.17 19.79 20.32
C GLU A 609 -7.65 20.65 19.16
N THR A 610 -7.17 20.03 18.07
CA THR A 610 -6.62 20.75 16.91
C THR A 610 -7.51 20.72 15.68
N GLY A 611 -8.44 19.77 15.61
CA GLY A 611 -9.20 19.44 14.41
C GLY A 611 -8.39 18.66 13.35
N LEU A 612 -7.14 18.31 13.65
CA LEU A 612 -6.28 17.53 12.75
C LEU A 612 -6.57 16.04 12.87
N HIS A 613 -6.26 15.33 11.78
CA HIS A 613 -6.26 13.88 11.74
C HIS A 613 -4.80 13.44 11.74
N TYR A 614 -4.34 12.83 12.83
CA TYR A 614 -3.05 12.15 12.86
C TYR A 614 -3.12 10.92 11.95
N ASN A 615 -2.28 10.91 10.92
CA ASN A 615 -2.26 9.90 9.87
C ASN A 615 -0.85 9.31 9.76
N ARG A 616 -0.47 8.56 10.80
CA ARG A 616 0.79 7.83 10.99
C ARG A 616 2.07 8.66 10.80
N HIS A 617 2.49 8.94 9.56
CA HIS A 617 3.69 9.73 9.28
C HIS A 617 3.43 11.23 9.14
N ARG A 618 2.17 11.66 8.95
CA ARG A 618 1.81 13.07 8.75
C ARG A 618 0.53 13.46 9.48
N TYR A 619 0.31 14.76 9.63
CA TYR A 619 -0.97 15.32 10.11
C TYR A 619 -1.77 15.85 8.93
N TYR A 620 -2.99 15.36 8.79
CA TYR A 620 -3.95 15.75 7.76
C TYR A 620 -4.92 16.79 8.30
N ASN A 621 -5.14 17.86 7.54
CA ASN A 621 -6.17 18.85 7.83
C ASN A 621 -7.36 18.66 6.88
N PRO A 622 -8.48 18.08 7.35
CA PRO A 622 -9.67 17.89 6.52
C PRO A 622 -10.29 19.22 6.07
N GLY A 623 -10.06 20.33 6.80
CA GLY A 623 -10.48 21.69 6.46
C GLY A 623 -9.81 22.28 5.23
N THR A 624 -8.66 21.77 4.82
CA THR A 624 -7.94 22.18 3.60
C THR A 624 -7.69 21.03 2.62
N GLY A 625 -8.06 19.80 2.99
CA GLY A 625 -7.93 18.60 2.17
C GLY A 625 -6.48 18.17 1.92
N ARG A 626 -5.55 18.52 2.82
CA ARG A 626 -4.10 18.33 2.63
C ARG A 626 -3.34 18.04 3.92
N PHE A 627 -2.13 17.53 3.78
CA PHE A 627 -1.18 17.37 4.88
C PHE A 627 -0.50 18.69 5.26
N LEU A 628 -0.05 18.78 6.51
CA LEU A 628 0.68 19.96 7.02
C LEU A 628 2.16 19.98 6.60
N THR A 629 2.71 18.83 6.26
CA THR A 629 4.12 18.64 5.89
C THR A 629 4.23 17.99 4.51
N PRO A 630 5.32 18.25 3.77
CA PRO A 630 5.57 17.59 2.50
C PRO A 630 5.75 16.08 2.71
N ASP A 631 5.43 15.30 1.69
CA ASP A 631 5.59 13.85 1.70
C ASP A 631 7.06 13.44 1.94
N PRO A 632 7.36 12.68 3.01
CA PRO A 632 8.73 12.30 3.33
C PRO A 632 9.33 11.30 2.33
N ILE A 633 8.50 10.61 1.52
CA ILE A 633 8.97 9.73 0.44
C ILE A 633 8.92 10.39 -0.95
N LYS A 634 8.69 11.72 -0.99
CA LYS A 634 8.90 12.57 -2.17
C LYS A 634 8.07 12.10 -3.38
N LEU A 635 8.68 11.96 -4.57
CA LEU A 635 7.97 11.52 -5.79
C LEU A 635 7.28 10.15 -5.66
N ALA A 636 7.74 9.29 -4.75
CA ALA A 636 7.07 8.00 -4.51
C ALA A 636 5.70 8.14 -3.83
N GLY A 637 5.46 9.26 -3.12
CA GLY A 637 4.15 9.62 -2.58
C GLY A 637 3.23 10.32 -3.59
N GLY A 638 3.82 10.95 -4.61
CA GLY A 638 3.13 11.61 -5.72
C GLY A 638 3.79 12.92 -6.14
N LEU A 639 3.29 13.55 -7.22
CA LEU A 639 3.81 14.84 -7.70
C LEU A 639 3.40 16.01 -6.78
N ASN A 640 2.23 15.91 -6.13
CA ASN A 640 1.79 16.89 -5.15
C ASN A 640 2.19 16.43 -3.75
N SER A 641 3.22 17.06 -3.18
CA SER A 641 3.80 16.65 -1.89
C SER A 641 2.88 16.86 -0.68
N TYR A 642 1.79 17.62 -0.80
CA TYR A 642 0.86 17.89 0.31
C TYR A 642 -0.50 17.20 0.13
N GLN A 643 -0.73 16.54 -1.00
CA GLN A 643 -2.01 15.91 -1.31
C GLN A 643 -2.29 14.73 -0.38
N TYR A 644 -3.53 14.61 0.10
CA TYR A 644 -3.98 13.40 0.79
C TYR A 644 -4.17 12.24 -0.18
N VAL A 645 -5.11 12.39 -1.12
CA VAL A 645 -5.36 11.41 -2.19
C VAL A 645 -5.84 12.12 -3.45
N PRO A 646 -5.72 11.51 -4.64
CA PRO A 646 -6.25 12.07 -5.88
C PRO A 646 -7.77 12.26 -5.87
N ASN A 647 -8.50 11.33 -5.23
CA ASN A 647 -9.95 11.38 -5.12
C ASN A 647 -10.42 10.73 -3.79
N PRO A 648 -11.01 11.49 -2.85
CA PRO A 648 -11.33 11.00 -1.51
C PRO A 648 -12.51 10.02 -1.47
N THR A 649 -13.26 9.83 -2.56
CA THR A 649 -14.40 8.91 -2.58
C THR A 649 -14.02 7.47 -2.91
N GLY A 650 -12.81 7.22 -3.41
CA GLY A 650 -12.34 5.89 -3.82
C GLY A 650 -10.92 5.55 -3.35
N TRP A 651 -10.20 6.51 -2.75
CA TRP A 651 -8.81 6.37 -2.36
C TRP A 651 -8.61 6.66 -0.87
N VAL A 652 -7.60 6.02 -0.29
CA VAL A 652 -7.17 6.20 1.10
C VAL A 652 -5.65 6.29 1.16
N ASP A 653 -5.11 6.92 2.20
CA ASP A 653 -3.67 6.88 2.51
C ASP A 653 -3.48 6.54 4.00
N PRO A 654 -3.49 5.25 4.38
CA PRO A 654 -3.50 4.86 5.79
C PRO A 654 -2.20 5.15 6.54
N LEU A 655 -1.10 5.37 5.83
CA LEU A 655 0.20 5.67 6.42
C LEU A 655 0.54 7.16 6.32
N GLY A 656 -0.21 7.93 5.53
CA GLY A 656 0.17 9.29 5.19
C GLY A 656 1.47 9.32 4.39
N LEU A 657 1.69 8.38 3.47
CA LEU A 657 2.89 8.29 2.62
C LEU A 657 2.57 8.09 1.15
N SER A 658 1.58 7.25 0.85
CA SER A 658 1.21 6.98 -0.54
C SER A 658 -0.24 6.54 -0.59
N SER A 659 -1.04 7.27 -1.36
CA SER A 659 -2.43 6.92 -1.60
C SER A 659 -2.55 5.52 -2.21
N LYS A 660 -3.69 4.86 -2.01
CA LYS A 660 -4.09 3.65 -2.72
C LYS A 660 -5.59 3.66 -2.96
N LEU A 661 -6.05 3.01 -4.02
CA LEU A 661 -7.47 2.72 -4.16
C LEU A 661 -7.89 1.89 -2.95
N ALA A 662 -9.03 2.22 -2.36
CA ALA A 662 -9.52 1.57 -1.15
C ALA A 662 -9.67 0.04 -1.30
N ASN A 663 -9.68 -0.46 -2.56
CA ASN A 663 -9.77 -1.89 -2.91
C ASN A 663 -8.76 -2.36 -4.01
N CYS A 664 -7.46 -2.00 -4.00
CA CYS A 664 -6.45 -2.72 -4.85
C CYS A 664 -4.96 -2.53 -4.45
N PRO A 665 -4.06 -3.51 -4.70
CA PRO A 665 -2.59 -3.36 -4.67
C PRO A 665 -2.00 -2.69 -5.95
N LYS A 666 -0.90 -1.90 -5.86
CA LYS A 666 -0.36 -0.97 -6.91
C LYS A 666 0.88 -1.46 -7.71
N VAL A 667 1.07 -0.92 -8.93
CA VAL A 667 2.23 -1.05 -9.86
C VAL A 667 3.09 0.25 -9.87
N LYS A 668 4.42 0.18 -10.00
CA LYS A 668 5.43 1.26 -9.98
C LYS A 668 6.40 1.20 -11.18
N SER A 669 7.06 2.30 -11.55
CA SER A 669 8.11 2.35 -12.60
C SER A 669 9.49 2.61 -11.98
N ILE A 670 10.49 1.74 -12.22
CA ILE A 670 11.73 1.62 -11.43
C ILE A 670 12.97 1.64 -12.35
N ASP A 671 14.08 2.26 -11.94
CA ASP A 671 15.34 2.18 -12.70
C ASP A 671 15.87 0.73 -12.66
N PRO A 672 16.11 0.06 -13.80
CA PRO A 672 16.66 -1.28 -13.80
C PRO A 672 18.01 -1.41 -13.08
N ASN A 673 18.77 -0.33 -12.88
CA ASN A 673 20.02 -0.31 -12.13
C ASN A 673 19.83 -0.44 -10.61
N GLU A 674 18.68 -0.04 -10.09
CA GLU A 674 18.32 -0.17 -8.66
C GLU A 674 17.84 -1.58 -8.31
N VAL A 675 17.59 -2.41 -9.32
CA VAL A 675 17.04 -3.75 -9.17
C VAL A 675 18.15 -4.80 -9.32
N ARG A 676 18.35 -5.57 -8.25
CA ARG A 676 19.28 -6.69 -8.24
C ARG A 676 18.74 -7.88 -9.02
N PHE A 677 19.66 -8.63 -9.61
CA PHE A 677 19.38 -9.90 -10.26
C PHE A 677 19.47 -11.05 -9.26
N SER A 678 18.47 -11.92 -9.28
CA SER A 678 18.43 -13.14 -8.46
C SER A 678 19.09 -14.37 -9.12
N GLN A 679 19.65 -14.22 -10.33
CA GLN A 679 20.25 -15.32 -11.10
C GLN A 679 21.59 -14.92 -11.72
N THR A 680 22.49 -15.89 -11.89
CA THR A 680 23.79 -15.68 -12.55
C THR A 680 23.71 -15.82 -14.06
N THR A 681 22.65 -16.41 -14.58
CA THR A 681 22.48 -16.72 -16.00
C THR A 681 21.01 -16.63 -16.40
N VAL A 682 20.74 -16.14 -17.61
CA VAL A 682 19.41 -16.10 -18.23
C VAL A 682 19.49 -16.67 -19.65
N SER A 683 18.47 -17.40 -20.09
CA SER A 683 18.47 -18.02 -21.43
C SER A 683 18.39 -16.97 -22.53
N TYR A 684 19.18 -17.17 -23.59
CA TYR A 684 19.15 -16.35 -24.81
C TYR A 684 17.86 -16.57 -25.60
N ASN A 685 17.47 -17.83 -25.80
CA ASN A 685 16.21 -18.19 -26.43
C ASN A 685 15.14 -18.42 -25.37
N LYS A 686 13.98 -17.78 -25.53
CA LYS A 686 12.85 -17.81 -24.62
C LYS A 686 11.58 -18.14 -25.39
N ILE A 687 10.58 -18.60 -24.65
CA ILE A 687 9.23 -18.79 -25.13
C ILE A 687 8.35 -17.93 -24.20
N ASP A 688 7.52 -17.06 -24.78
CA ASP A 688 6.60 -16.24 -23.99
C ASP A 688 5.43 -17.08 -23.43
N ASN A 689 4.59 -16.49 -22.58
CA ASN A 689 3.41 -17.17 -22.01
C ASN A 689 2.39 -17.62 -23.07
N ASN A 690 2.56 -17.16 -24.31
CA ASN A 690 1.73 -17.47 -25.45
C ASN A 690 2.36 -18.55 -26.36
N GLY A 691 3.55 -19.05 -26.04
CA GLY A 691 4.23 -20.09 -26.82
C GLY A 691 5.11 -19.56 -27.96
N ASN A 692 5.27 -18.25 -28.12
CA ASN A 692 6.11 -17.67 -29.17
C ASN A 692 7.57 -17.71 -28.75
N SER A 693 8.43 -18.25 -29.62
CA SER A 693 9.86 -18.17 -29.42
C SER A 693 10.37 -16.78 -29.78
N TYR A 694 11.15 -16.19 -28.87
CA TYR A 694 11.89 -14.96 -29.11
C TYR A 694 13.28 -15.11 -28.51
N ASN A 695 14.25 -14.40 -29.08
CA ASN A 695 15.59 -14.35 -28.50
C ASN A 695 15.81 -13.05 -27.71
N TYR A 696 16.85 -13.03 -26.90
CA TYR A 696 17.17 -11.93 -26.00
C TYR A 696 17.49 -10.64 -26.76
N ASP A 697 18.15 -10.73 -27.91
CA ASP A 697 18.50 -9.55 -28.72
C ASP A 697 17.23 -8.92 -29.33
N ASP A 698 16.25 -9.73 -29.72
CA ASP A 698 14.91 -9.26 -30.14
C ASP A 698 14.16 -8.59 -28.98
N LEU A 699 14.26 -9.14 -27.76
CA LEU A 699 13.67 -8.53 -26.57
C LEU A 699 14.33 -7.20 -26.25
N VAL A 700 15.66 -7.09 -26.31
CA VAL A 700 16.40 -5.83 -26.09
C VAL A 700 16.05 -4.83 -27.19
N SER A 701 16.02 -5.25 -28.45
CA SER A 701 15.66 -4.38 -29.58
C SER A 701 14.22 -3.91 -29.49
N SER A 702 13.31 -4.79 -29.10
CA SER A 702 11.91 -4.46 -28.79
C SER A 702 11.82 -3.57 -27.56
N MET A 703 12.56 -3.78 -26.50
CA MET A 703 12.55 -2.88 -25.34
C MET A 703 13.16 -1.52 -25.66
N ARG A 704 14.20 -1.48 -26.50
CA ARG A 704 14.77 -0.23 -26.97
C ARG A 704 13.74 0.51 -27.80
N ALA A 705 13.02 -0.15 -28.71
CA ALA A 705 11.99 0.45 -29.55
C ALA A 705 10.64 0.73 -28.84
N LYS A 706 10.24 -0.14 -27.93
CA LYS A 706 8.88 -0.28 -27.40
C LYS A 706 8.86 -0.13 -25.86
N GLY A 707 9.98 0.21 -25.25
CA GLY A 707 10.17 0.27 -23.78
C GLY A 707 9.64 -0.98 -23.12
N TRP A 708 9.06 -0.84 -21.93
CA TRP A 708 8.66 -2.02 -21.19
C TRP A 708 7.66 -2.87 -21.99
N GLN A 709 7.94 -4.16 -22.09
CA GLN A 709 7.12 -5.12 -22.83
C GLN A 709 6.57 -6.17 -21.86
N GLY A 710 5.25 -6.36 -21.92
CA GLY A 710 4.49 -7.30 -21.08
C GLY A 710 4.06 -6.71 -19.74
N ASP A 711 3.44 -7.56 -18.90
CA ASP A 711 2.93 -7.15 -17.59
C ASP A 711 4.04 -6.61 -16.68
N PRO A 712 3.69 -5.75 -15.70
CA PRO A 712 4.63 -5.33 -14.67
C PRO A 712 5.24 -6.54 -13.97
N ILE A 713 6.56 -6.53 -13.78
CA ILE A 713 7.23 -7.60 -13.05
C ILE A 713 7.08 -7.42 -11.56
N ASP A 714 7.13 -8.50 -10.81
CA ASP A 714 7.27 -8.37 -9.38
C ASP A 714 8.74 -8.14 -9.03
N VAL A 715 8.99 -7.07 -8.27
CA VAL A 715 10.25 -6.83 -7.58
C VAL A 715 9.99 -6.89 -6.09
N VAL A 716 10.91 -7.50 -5.37
CA VAL A 716 10.74 -7.74 -3.95
C VAL A 716 11.68 -6.80 -3.20
N ARG A 717 11.13 -6.04 -2.27
CA ARG A 717 11.94 -5.28 -1.31
C ARG A 717 12.49 -6.25 -0.28
N MET A 718 13.78 -6.49 -0.35
CA MET A 718 14.48 -7.42 0.52
C MET A 718 14.81 -6.77 1.88
N PRO A 719 15.19 -7.54 2.91
CA PRO A 719 15.36 -7.02 4.27
C PRO A 719 16.40 -5.91 4.42
N ASP A 720 17.34 -5.81 3.48
CA ASP A 720 18.34 -4.73 3.41
C ASP A 720 17.81 -3.44 2.74
N GLY A 721 16.52 -3.42 2.38
CA GLY A 721 15.83 -2.28 1.77
C GLY A 721 16.02 -2.17 0.25
N GLN A 722 16.85 -3.01 -0.38
CA GLN A 722 17.06 -2.99 -1.82
C GLN A 722 16.08 -3.90 -2.58
N LEU A 723 15.81 -3.58 -3.84
CA LEU A 723 14.90 -4.34 -4.68
C LEU A 723 15.63 -5.49 -5.39
N THR A 724 15.01 -6.66 -5.44
CA THR A 724 15.50 -7.79 -6.24
C THR A 724 14.41 -8.32 -7.15
N SER A 725 14.76 -8.54 -8.41
CA SER A 725 13.82 -9.04 -9.42
C SER A 725 13.71 -10.55 -9.42
N MET A 726 12.49 -11.00 -9.72
CA MET A 726 12.23 -12.37 -10.12
C MET A 726 12.27 -12.58 -11.64
N ASP A 727 12.35 -11.52 -12.44
CA ASP A 727 12.39 -11.55 -13.89
C ASP A 727 13.67 -10.90 -14.43
N ASN A 728 14.79 -11.59 -14.19
CA ASN A 728 16.11 -11.09 -14.52
C ASN A 728 16.32 -10.88 -16.03
N THR A 729 15.59 -11.60 -16.88
CA THR A 729 15.69 -11.44 -18.33
C THR A 729 15.15 -10.08 -18.76
N ARG A 730 13.96 -9.69 -18.29
CA ARG A 730 13.35 -8.40 -18.62
C ARG A 730 14.03 -7.23 -17.92
N VAL A 731 14.46 -7.37 -16.66
CA VAL A 731 15.24 -6.32 -15.98
C VAL A 731 16.57 -6.08 -16.69
N ARG A 732 17.26 -7.15 -17.11
CA ARG A 732 18.53 -7.01 -17.81
C ARG A 732 18.33 -6.40 -19.19
N ALA A 733 17.32 -6.87 -19.93
CA ALA A 733 16.99 -6.30 -21.24
C ALA A 733 16.59 -4.82 -21.14
N ALA A 734 15.82 -4.43 -20.11
CA ALA A 734 15.50 -3.04 -19.83
C ALA A 734 16.75 -2.21 -19.50
N ARG A 735 17.68 -2.77 -18.72
CA ARG A 735 18.98 -2.15 -18.42
C ARG A 735 19.83 -1.93 -19.68
N GLU A 736 19.92 -2.93 -20.55
CA GLU A 736 20.67 -2.84 -21.82
C GLU A 736 19.95 -1.96 -22.87
N ALA A 737 18.62 -1.89 -22.81
CA ALA A 737 17.80 -1.02 -23.64
C ALA A 737 17.75 0.44 -23.13
N GLY A 738 18.21 0.71 -21.90
CA GLY A 738 18.21 2.05 -21.30
C GLY A 738 16.82 2.56 -20.91
N ILE A 739 15.91 1.67 -20.49
CA ILE A 739 14.52 2.00 -20.17
C ILE A 739 14.16 1.60 -18.74
N LYS A 740 13.13 2.24 -18.16
CA LYS A 740 12.60 1.86 -16.84
C LYS A 740 11.84 0.52 -16.87
N VAL A 741 11.80 -0.12 -15.70
CA VAL A 741 11.10 -1.36 -15.41
C VAL A 741 9.73 -1.04 -14.84
N GLU A 742 8.65 -1.50 -15.47
CA GLU A 742 7.32 -1.49 -14.83
C GLU A 742 7.24 -2.67 -13.87
N ALA A 743 7.00 -2.41 -12.59
CA ALA A 743 7.06 -3.42 -11.55
C ALA A 743 6.03 -3.25 -10.42
N ARG A 744 5.45 -4.34 -9.95
CA ARG A 744 4.74 -4.40 -8.66
C ARG A 744 5.78 -4.59 -7.58
N GLU A 745 5.89 -3.62 -6.68
CA GLU A 745 6.73 -3.79 -5.50
C GLU A 745 6.01 -4.69 -4.51
N ARG A 746 6.70 -5.75 -4.10
CA ARG A 746 6.25 -6.70 -3.09
C ARG A 746 7.10 -6.52 -1.84
N GLY A 747 6.45 -6.52 -0.68
CA GLY A 747 7.12 -6.69 0.59
C GLY A 747 7.78 -8.06 0.67
N TYR A 748 8.87 -8.16 1.43
CA TYR A 748 9.55 -9.44 1.68
C TYR A 748 8.58 -10.51 2.20
N ASN A 749 7.67 -10.14 3.10
CA ASN A 749 6.66 -11.04 3.69
C ASN A 749 5.34 -11.10 2.90
N ASP A 750 5.24 -10.41 1.77
CA ASP A 750 4.03 -10.51 0.96
C ASP A 750 3.89 -11.94 0.48
N LEU A 751 2.72 -12.52 0.69
CA LEU A 751 2.46 -13.89 0.28
C LEU A 751 2.49 -13.99 -1.24
N VAL A 752 3.17 -15.01 -1.74
CA VAL A 752 3.07 -15.43 -3.14
C VAL A 752 1.82 -16.29 -3.29
N THR A 753 1.07 -16.06 -4.36
CA THR A 753 -0.04 -16.94 -4.73
C THR A 753 0.49 -18.32 -5.05
N ASP A 754 -0.33 -19.36 -4.96
CA ASP A 754 0.08 -20.73 -5.25
C ASP A 754 0.64 -20.93 -6.67
N SER A 755 0.17 -20.13 -7.65
CA SER A 755 0.73 -20.08 -9.01
C SER A 755 2.16 -19.52 -9.03
N GLU A 756 2.44 -18.52 -8.19
CA GLU A 756 3.76 -17.90 -8.02
C GLU A 756 4.69 -18.82 -7.20
N GLN A 757 4.16 -19.49 -6.16
CA GLN A 757 4.89 -20.51 -5.40
C GLN A 757 5.43 -21.62 -6.32
N GLN A 758 4.60 -22.09 -7.26
CA GLN A 758 5.01 -23.09 -8.25
C GLN A 758 6.07 -22.57 -9.20
N ARG A 759 5.87 -21.36 -9.73
CA ARG A 759 6.81 -20.71 -10.65
C ARG A 759 8.18 -20.48 -10.02
N PHE A 760 8.23 -20.27 -8.70
CA PHE A 760 9.46 -19.94 -7.97
C PHE A 760 10.05 -21.10 -7.19
N ALA A 761 9.41 -22.27 -7.22
CA ALA A 761 9.89 -23.45 -6.54
C ALA A 761 11.27 -23.87 -7.06
N VAL A 762 12.21 -24.13 -6.15
CA VAL A 762 13.57 -24.57 -6.50
C VAL A 762 13.95 -25.81 -5.74
N LYS A 763 14.39 -26.84 -6.50
CA LYS A 763 14.70 -28.17 -5.95
C LYS A 763 13.61 -28.58 -4.99
N GLY A 764 12.40 -28.25 -5.36
CA GLY A 764 11.31 -28.42 -4.46
C GLY A 764 11.47 -27.82 -3.05
N LYS A 765 11.51 -26.50 -2.97
CA LYS A 765 10.99 -25.74 -1.84
C LYS A 765 10.05 -24.71 -2.43
N LYS A 766 8.87 -24.55 -1.85
CA LYS A 766 7.96 -23.49 -2.29
C LYS A 766 8.14 -22.30 -1.37
N PRO A 767 8.37 -21.12 -1.94
CA PRO A 767 8.37 -19.93 -1.13
C PRO A 767 6.94 -19.61 -0.69
N ASP A 768 6.75 -19.30 0.58
CA ASP A 768 5.45 -18.83 1.09
C ASP A 768 5.31 -17.31 0.94
N SER A 769 6.46 -16.63 0.82
CA SER A 769 6.54 -15.19 0.58
C SER A 769 7.40 -14.83 -0.63
N TRP A 770 7.19 -13.64 -1.16
CA TRP A 770 7.98 -13.08 -2.25
C TRP A 770 9.48 -12.97 -1.88
N GLY A 771 9.79 -12.69 -0.62
CA GLY A 771 11.15 -12.66 -0.08
C GLY A 771 11.83 -14.02 -0.15
N GLU A 772 11.15 -15.06 0.34
CA GLU A 772 11.64 -16.43 0.27
C GLU A 772 11.83 -16.89 -1.19
N ALA A 773 10.97 -16.44 -2.10
CA ALA A 773 11.11 -16.76 -3.51
C ALA A 773 12.45 -16.26 -4.09
N ILE A 774 12.92 -15.10 -3.64
CA ILE A 774 14.21 -14.54 -4.05
C ILE A 774 15.35 -15.36 -3.44
N GLU A 775 15.27 -15.65 -2.15
CA GLU A 775 16.31 -16.41 -1.44
C GLU A 775 16.48 -17.82 -2.02
N LEU A 776 15.38 -18.51 -2.31
CA LEU A 776 15.39 -19.83 -2.97
C LEU A 776 16.03 -19.77 -4.35
N ARG A 777 15.76 -18.70 -5.10
CA ARG A 777 16.31 -18.51 -6.43
C ARG A 777 17.80 -18.19 -6.41
N VAL A 778 18.21 -17.29 -5.53
CA VAL A 778 19.61 -16.90 -5.31
C VAL A 778 20.41 -18.09 -4.81
N GLY A 779 19.89 -18.87 -3.85
CA GLY A 779 20.51 -20.09 -3.32
C GLY A 779 20.67 -21.22 -4.35
N LYS A 780 20.00 -21.16 -5.51
CA LYS A 780 20.21 -22.09 -6.63
C LYS A 780 21.50 -21.80 -7.41
N GLN A 781 22.03 -20.59 -7.29
CA GLN A 781 23.09 -20.07 -8.13
C GLN A 781 24.47 -20.40 -7.57
N SER A 782 25.53 -20.20 -8.37
CA SER A 782 26.89 -20.49 -7.93
C SER A 782 27.29 -19.64 -6.71
N PRO A 783 27.83 -20.24 -5.63
CA PRO A 783 28.22 -19.53 -4.41
C PRO A 783 29.36 -18.53 -4.63
N LYS A 784 30.05 -18.58 -5.78
CA LYS A 784 31.09 -17.60 -6.14
C LYS A 784 30.54 -16.20 -6.44
N ARG A 785 29.25 -16.08 -6.79
CA ARG A 785 28.62 -14.81 -7.20
C ARG A 785 27.50 -14.36 -6.27
N PHE A 786 26.81 -15.31 -5.65
CA PHE A 786 25.83 -15.06 -4.60
C PHE A 786 26.29 -15.77 -3.34
N GLY A 787 26.87 -14.99 -2.44
CA GLY A 787 27.47 -15.46 -1.18
C GLY A 787 26.96 -14.65 0.00
N LYS A 788 27.66 -14.72 1.14
CA LYS A 788 27.28 -13.98 2.36
C LYS A 788 27.18 -12.45 2.17
N GLU A 789 27.89 -11.90 1.20
CA GLU A 789 27.93 -10.46 0.92
C GLU A 789 26.79 -9.99 -0.02
N THR A 790 26.16 -10.90 -0.77
CA THR A 790 25.06 -10.62 -1.70
C THR A 790 23.90 -11.61 -1.55
N PRO A 791 23.38 -11.79 -0.31
CA PRO A 791 22.45 -12.89 0.01
C PRO A 791 21.10 -12.75 -0.71
N TYR A 792 20.78 -11.54 -1.17
CA TYR A 792 19.51 -11.19 -1.78
C TYR A 792 19.62 -10.85 -3.27
N GLY A 793 20.74 -11.18 -3.92
CA GLY A 793 20.97 -10.89 -5.34
C GLY A 793 22.11 -9.91 -5.58
N SER A 794 22.39 -9.63 -6.86
CA SER A 794 23.55 -8.85 -7.29
C SER A 794 23.16 -7.87 -8.39
N HIS A 795 23.76 -6.69 -8.37
CA HIS A 795 23.57 -5.70 -9.44
C HIS A 795 24.33 -6.07 -10.71
N GLU A 796 25.21 -7.06 -10.69
CA GLU A 796 25.90 -7.45 -11.92
C GLU A 796 24.96 -8.21 -12.88
N PRO A 797 24.92 -7.86 -14.18
CA PRO A 797 24.07 -8.54 -15.15
C PRO A 797 24.33 -10.05 -15.25
N PRO A 798 23.30 -10.93 -15.29
CA PRO A 798 23.49 -12.36 -15.52
C PRO A 798 24.21 -12.61 -16.86
N LYS A 799 24.82 -13.78 -17.07
CA LYS A 799 25.33 -14.19 -18.40
C LYS A 799 24.18 -14.69 -19.30
N LEU A 800 24.31 -14.61 -20.63
CA LEU A 800 23.38 -15.24 -21.56
C LEU A 800 23.81 -16.69 -21.80
N SER A 801 22.92 -17.66 -21.60
CA SER A 801 23.16 -19.06 -21.96
C SER A 801 22.40 -19.46 -23.22
N GLY A 802 23.04 -20.24 -24.10
CA GLY A 802 22.44 -20.67 -25.37
C GLY A 802 22.51 -19.62 -26.48
N LYS A 803 23.40 -18.62 -26.32
CA LYS A 803 23.90 -17.79 -27.43
C LYS A 803 25.14 -18.53 -27.94
N GLU A 804 25.01 -19.24 -29.06
CA GLU A 804 26.19 -19.80 -29.75
C GLU A 804 27.08 -18.67 -30.26
#